data_AF-A0A2V8T6R1-F1
#
_entry.id   AF-A0A2V8T6R1-F1
#
_cell.length_a   1.000
_cell.length_b   1.000
_cell.length_c   1.000
_cell.angle_alpha   90.00
_cell.angle_beta   90.00
_cell.angle_gamma   90.00
#
_symmetry.space_group_name_H-M   'P 1'
#
loop_
_entity.id
_entity.type
_entity.pdbx_description
1 polymer ?
#
loop_
_entity_poly.entity_id
_entity_poly.type
_entity_poly.pdbx_seq_one_letter_code
_entity_poly.pdbx_strand_id
1 'polypeptide(L)'
;MEWSSRSSWRWRPIRSESLLPPSRGHPRVLMGPIPVWELFERTAVRFPERPCLRAGIKEEGPSYSYGEAWGLARDLSRGLIRRGIAKGDRVAIFSPVSPPWAVACLAALRAGTALVPVDTASGSDQLCSVLKDTSCRAVFATPGNTERLKKAVERLEVKPLVITLHEPGTGEECLSLEQLRAEGERAEALEPSLSPGDIGAIIYTSGTTAQPKGAVISHRSINSSVAGLTAKLPLVPGESVLVALPSHHVFALLGGLLCPLALGISVVYLPSPDSARLSEAMTEEGITAFPCVPEVLYRLHRRIVGDLPGARGLLFRALLDLSWLARRTTGTNFGWLLFRGIHQRLGRKLRLLISGGAPLDADVMRDFLALGFDLLQAYGLTETFGGGAISSFGHEIPGSVGRPIPGAELRIAEPDSDGVGEVLIGGAVLMEGYLGDSEATREVLRDGWLHTGDLGRVDSRGNTYIVGREKEIIVLSSGKKISPEPLERHYLQSRCIREICVMGLRDPSGATRSVRLHALVVPDFEHLKSLGQANVREVIRSEIADLSARLPPYQRIVSYDILTLPLPVTATRKLQRQRLQKEVEAGRFQRAVAPGDHEGPEDEPIPSSPQWKRLVALLQLEAPEGARIRPKMNLELDLGFDSLQRVELMASIERAFGVHPGEPAFSRIQTVRDLMEAISGEAEPRDHETLPPPVTFKEILGGVGPEEFSGHSAGSETMLLASLRGMFLWAARLLFKLLFRLKVEGRENLAGEGPYIICANHQSYLDGVLLASALPPFVVRRLFSLGWTPWFDRGLKKVLGRLANVVPIDPDTNLLQAMKVSAAGLKQGRILLVFPEGGLSRDGRLQPFKKGAAILACELSLDVVPVSIDGSLRAWPKDARFLRPARIRIRIGRPFRPGEAYRGEEAYGLAARRMQEEVRQLLDARAS
;
A
#
# COMPACT_ATOMS: atom_id res chain seq x y z
N MET A 1 -55.34 -22.59 47.44
CA MET A 1 -55.35 -21.24 48.01
C MET A 1 -54.68 -20.31 47.01
N GLU A 2 -55.41 -19.27 46.67
CA GLU A 2 -55.18 -18.24 45.64
C GLU A 2 -53.83 -17.52 45.77
N TRP A 3 -53.34 -16.94 44.68
CA TRP A 3 -52.96 -15.53 44.63
C TRP A 3 -53.28 -14.97 43.23
N SER A 4 -54.13 -13.93 43.20
CA SER A 4 -54.80 -13.39 42.02
C SER A 4 -54.02 -12.28 41.28
N SER A 5 -54.06 -12.34 39.95
CA SER A 5 -54.08 -11.27 38.93
C SER A 5 -53.41 -9.91 39.19
N ARG A 6 -52.46 -9.54 38.32
CA ARG A 6 -52.59 -8.46 37.30
C ARG A 6 -51.27 -8.24 36.56
N SER A 7 -51.20 -8.63 35.29
CA SER A 7 -50.17 -8.20 34.34
C SER A 7 -50.85 -7.71 33.05
N SER A 8 -50.77 -6.41 32.81
CA SER A 8 -51.00 -5.83 31.47
C SER A 8 -50.19 -4.54 31.36
N TRP A 9 -48.90 -4.66 31.04
CA TRP A 9 -48.08 -3.52 30.61
C TRP A 9 -48.52 -3.15 29.19
N ARG A 10 -49.40 -2.14 29.09
CA ARG A 10 -49.79 -1.55 27.81
C ARG A 10 -48.62 -0.74 27.25
N TRP A 11 -48.14 -1.17 26.09
CA TRP A 11 -47.23 -0.42 25.22
C TRP A 11 -47.87 0.94 24.88
N ARG A 12 -47.26 2.05 25.31
CA ARG A 12 -47.55 3.38 24.77
C ARG A 12 -46.48 3.67 23.71
N PRO A 13 -46.84 3.83 22.42
CA PRO A 13 -45.88 4.21 21.42
C PRO A 13 -45.40 5.63 21.74
N ILE A 14 -44.09 5.78 21.98
CA ILE A 14 -43.44 7.08 21.99
C ILE A 14 -43.57 7.59 20.55
N ARG A 15 -44.45 8.58 20.34
CA ARG A 15 -44.59 9.24 19.05
C ARG A 15 -43.20 9.75 18.63
N SER A 16 -42.80 9.33 17.43
CA SER A 16 -41.47 9.51 16.82
C SER A 16 -41.15 10.94 16.39
N GLU A 17 -41.81 11.95 16.95
CA GLU A 17 -41.60 13.36 16.60
C GLU A 17 -40.52 14.04 17.47
N SER A 18 -40.12 13.44 18.60
CA SER A 18 -39.14 14.04 19.53
C SER A 18 -37.69 13.55 19.39
N LEU A 19 -37.37 12.79 18.35
CA LEU A 19 -36.00 12.30 18.04
C LEU A 19 -35.55 12.61 16.61
N LEU A 20 -36.38 13.32 15.83
CA LEU A 20 -35.89 14.03 14.66
C LEU A 20 -35.23 15.32 15.17
N PRO A 21 -34.01 15.70 14.74
CA PRO A 21 -33.58 17.07 14.93
C PRO A 21 -34.68 17.93 14.33
N PRO A 22 -35.11 19.04 14.99
CA PRO A 22 -36.01 19.96 14.33
C PRO A 22 -35.36 20.33 13.00
N SER A 23 -36.15 20.65 11.97
CA SER A 23 -35.69 21.39 10.81
C SER A 23 -35.17 22.75 11.30
N ARG A 24 -34.00 22.74 11.96
CA ARG A 24 -33.33 23.88 12.53
C ARG A 24 -32.64 24.51 11.36
N GLY A 25 -33.18 25.64 10.90
CA GLY A 25 -32.46 26.52 10.01
C GLY A 25 -31.04 26.62 10.55
N HIS A 26 -30.08 26.18 9.73
CA HIS A 26 -28.67 26.43 10.00
C HIS A 26 -28.56 27.91 10.39
N PRO A 27 -27.78 28.28 11.43
CA PRO A 27 -27.43 29.67 11.60
C PRO A 27 -26.84 30.11 10.26
N ARG A 28 -27.61 30.91 9.50
CA ARG A 28 -27.14 31.45 8.24
C ARG A 28 -25.93 32.27 8.62
N VAL A 29 -24.73 31.74 8.37
CA VAL A 29 -23.53 32.56 8.28
C VAL A 29 -23.92 33.65 7.29
N LEU A 30 -24.01 34.89 7.78
CA LEU A 30 -24.38 36.03 6.97
C LEU A 30 -23.44 36.01 5.75
N MET A 31 -24.01 35.80 4.56
CA MET A 31 -23.31 35.82 3.28
C MET A 31 -22.90 37.26 2.92
N GLY A 32 -22.21 37.93 3.84
CA GLY A 32 -21.56 39.22 3.62
C GLY A 32 -20.05 39.00 3.41
N PRO A 33 -19.36 39.94 2.76
CA PRO A 33 -17.91 39.90 2.54
C PRO A 33 -17.13 40.24 3.82
N ILE A 34 -17.45 39.58 4.93
CA ILE A 34 -16.87 39.85 6.24
C ILE A 34 -15.54 39.08 6.33
N PRO A 35 -14.43 39.73 6.73
CA PRO A 35 -13.15 39.06 6.95
C PRO A 35 -13.27 37.89 7.92
N VAL A 36 -12.57 36.78 7.65
CA VAL A 36 -12.60 35.57 8.47
C VAL A 36 -12.25 35.83 9.95
N TRP A 37 -11.39 36.80 10.25
CA TRP A 37 -11.05 37.15 11.63
C TRP A 37 -12.23 37.83 12.36
N GLU A 38 -13.06 38.62 11.66
CA GLU A 38 -14.25 39.24 12.24
C GLU A 38 -15.36 38.18 12.44
N LEU A 39 -15.44 37.19 11.55
CA LEU A 39 -16.29 36.02 11.77
C LEU A 39 -15.87 35.24 13.03
N PHE A 40 -14.58 35.10 13.25
CA PHE A 40 -14.04 34.51 14.48
C PHE A 40 -14.35 35.36 15.71
N GLU A 41 -14.15 36.69 15.66
CA GLU A 41 -14.52 37.61 16.74
C GLU A 41 -15.99 37.45 17.13
N ARG A 42 -16.91 37.48 16.16
CA ARG A 42 -18.35 37.30 16.40
C ARG A 42 -18.64 35.95 17.07
N THR A 43 -17.94 34.90 16.65
CA THR A 43 -18.08 33.57 17.25
C THR A 43 -17.52 33.54 18.68
N ALA A 44 -16.40 34.22 18.91
CA ALA A 44 -15.77 34.31 20.22
C ALA A 44 -16.61 35.11 21.22
N VAL A 45 -17.22 36.21 20.79
CA VAL A 45 -18.17 36.99 21.59
C VAL A 45 -19.43 36.16 21.91
N ARG A 46 -19.88 35.31 20.97
CA ARG A 46 -21.05 34.47 21.18
C ARG A 46 -20.81 33.29 22.12
N PHE A 47 -19.58 32.75 22.14
CA PHE A 47 -19.24 31.53 22.87
C PHE A 47 -17.95 31.66 23.70
N PRO A 48 -17.76 32.72 24.51
CA PRO A 48 -16.46 33.07 25.09
C PRO A 48 -15.84 31.94 25.92
N GLU A 49 -16.65 31.29 26.75
CA GLU A 49 -16.22 30.23 27.68
C GLU A 49 -16.09 28.84 27.02
N ARG A 50 -16.45 28.68 25.75
CA ARG A 50 -16.38 27.36 25.10
C ARG A 50 -14.94 27.00 24.73
N PRO A 51 -14.56 25.72 24.80
CA PRO A 51 -13.27 25.26 24.29
C PRO A 51 -13.13 25.61 22.80
N CYS A 52 -12.00 26.22 22.43
CA CYS A 52 -11.71 26.66 21.08
C CYS A 52 -10.54 25.88 20.50
N LEU A 53 -9.34 26.04 21.07
CA LEU A 53 -8.11 25.42 20.58
C LEU A 53 -7.51 24.56 21.70
N ARG A 54 -7.20 23.29 21.41
CA ARG A 54 -6.73 22.34 22.43
C ARG A 54 -5.54 21.55 21.88
N ALA A 55 -4.51 21.37 22.70
CA ALA A 55 -3.53 20.30 22.49
C ALA A 55 -4.21 18.95 22.77
N GLY A 56 -3.92 17.93 21.97
CA GLY A 56 -4.43 16.58 22.20
C GLY A 56 -3.84 15.91 23.44
N ILE A 57 -4.46 14.82 23.91
CA ILE A 57 -3.99 14.03 25.04
C ILE A 57 -2.50 13.65 24.90
N LYS A 58 -1.77 13.84 26.02
CA LYS A 58 -0.31 13.64 26.15
C LYS A 58 0.56 14.55 25.29
N GLU A 59 -0.03 15.51 24.56
CA GLU A 59 0.73 16.60 23.97
C GLU A 59 0.90 17.70 25.02
N GLU A 60 2.13 18.18 25.19
CA GLU A 60 2.41 19.37 25.99
C GLU A 60 1.92 20.60 25.22
N GLY A 61 1.00 21.37 25.78
CA GLY A 61 0.55 22.59 25.13
C GLY A 61 -0.64 23.27 25.79
N PRO A 62 -0.88 24.55 25.47
CA PRO A 62 -1.97 25.30 26.05
C PRO A 62 -3.32 24.85 25.49
N SER A 63 -4.39 25.11 26.24
CA SER A 63 -5.76 25.07 25.74
C SER A 63 -6.38 26.44 25.91
N TYR A 64 -7.13 26.87 24.91
CA TYR A 64 -7.76 28.19 24.89
C TYR A 64 -9.26 28.02 24.70
N SER A 65 -10.03 28.73 25.50
CA SER A 65 -11.41 29.08 25.21
C SER A 65 -11.48 30.04 24.01
N TYR A 66 -12.67 30.24 23.47
CA TYR A 66 -12.89 31.18 22.36
C TYR A 66 -12.54 32.62 22.75
N GLY A 67 -12.89 33.04 23.97
CA GLY A 67 -12.56 34.36 24.50
C GLY A 67 -11.06 34.57 24.66
N GLU A 68 -10.35 33.57 25.21
CA GLU A 68 -8.89 33.62 25.36
C GLU A 68 -8.18 33.61 24.00
N ALA A 69 -8.59 32.73 23.07
CA ALA A 69 -7.99 32.66 21.74
C ALA A 69 -8.18 33.98 20.96
N TRP A 70 -9.35 34.60 21.06
CA TRP A 70 -9.59 35.92 20.46
C TRP A 70 -8.76 37.02 21.12
N GLY A 71 -8.74 37.08 22.45
CA GLY A 71 -7.91 38.05 23.19
C GLY A 71 -6.44 37.96 22.78
N LEU A 72 -5.88 36.75 22.74
CA LEU A 72 -4.51 36.51 22.30
C LEU A 72 -4.29 36.94 20.84
N ALA A 73 -5.15 36.52 19.90
CA ALA A 73 -5.00 36.88 18.49
C ALA A 73 -5.09 38.40 18.27
N ARG A 74 -6.02 39.06 18.96
CA ARG A 74 -6.17 40.53 18.94
C ARG A 74 -4.91 41.21 19.45
N ASP A 75 -4.42 40.82 20.62
CA ASP A 75 -3.28 41.49 21.24
C ASP A 75 -1.98 41.22 20.46
N LEU A 76 -1.77 40.01 19.95
CA LEU A 76 -0.64 39.72 19.07
C LEU A 76 -0.68 40.51 17.76
N SER A 77 -1.86 40.67 17.15
CA SER A 77 -1.99 41.49 15.94
C SER A 77 -1.64 42.96 16.19
N ARG A 78 -1.99 43.50 17.37
CA ARG A 78 -1.61 44.85 17.79
C ARG A 78 -0.12 44.96 18.05
N GLY A 79 0.49 43.92 18.63
CA GLY A 79 1.94 43.81 18.79
C GLY A 79 2.67 43.87 17.45
N LEU A 80 2.21 43.11 16.44
CA LEU A 80 2.76 43.16 15.07
C LEU A 80 2.70 44.58 14.49
N ILE A 81 1.54 45.23 14.57
CA ILE A 81 1.34 46.60 14.06
C ILE A 81 2.26 47.60 14.77
N ARG A 82 2.41 47.48 16.11
CA ARG A 82 3.32 48.34 16.90
C ARG A 82 4.78 48.18 16.50
N ARG A 83 5.17 46.98 16.07
CA ARG A 83 6.50 46.66 15.52
C ARG A 83 6.66 47.07 14.04
N GLY A 84 5.68 47.77 13.47
CA GLY A 84 5.71 48.26 12.08
C GLY A 84 5.39 47.18 11.04
N ILE A 85 4.85 46.04 11.47
CA ILE A 85 4.38 44.95 10.60
C ILE A 85 2.87 45.13 10.41
N ALA A 86 2.48 45.67 9.27
CA ALA A 86 1.13 46.17 9.02
C ALA A 86 0.54 45.60 7.74
N LYS A 87 -0.61 46.13 7.35
CA LYS A 87 -1.33 45.74 6.14
C LYS A 87 -0.40 45.67 4.91
N GLY A 88 -0.41 44.52 4.23
CA GLY A 88 0.40 44.27 3.03
C GLY A 88 1.77 43.62 3.29
N ASP A 89 2.25 43.63 4.54
CA ASP A 89 3.44 42.86 4.91
C ASP A 89 3.16 41.35 4.92
N ARG A 90 4.22 40.54 4.92
CA ARG A 90 4.16 39.07 4.90
C ARG A 90 4.67 38.50 6.21
N VAL A 91 3.90 37.59 6.79
CA VAL A 91 4.21 36.94 8.07
C VAL A 91 4.24 35.43 7.86
N ALA A 92 5.42 34.84 8.03
CA ALA A 92 5.57 33.39 7.92
C ALA A 92 5.28 32.68 9.25
N ILE A 93 4.77 31.46 9.16
CA ILE A 93 4.67 30.55 10.30
C ILE A 93 5.38 29.25 9.96
N PHE A 94 6.52 29.01 10.63
CA PHE A 94 7.39 27.85 10.48
C PHE A 94 7.35 26.99 11.76
N SER A 95 6.21 26.37 12.00
CA SER A 95 5.92 25.58 13.20
C SER A 95 4.99 24.42 12.87
N PRO A 96 5.10 23.28 13.60
CA PRO A 96 4.08 22.26 13.57
C PRO A 96 2.73 22.84 14.00
N VAL A 97 1.65 22.16 13.64
CA VAL A 97 0.32 22.58 14.02
C VAL A 97 0.14 22.51 15.54
N SER A 98 -0.39 23.59 16.12
CA SER A 98 -0.60 23.72 17.57
C SER A 98 -1.59 24.84 17.87
N PRO A 99 -2.11 24.94 19.11
CA PRO A 99 -2.92 26.09 19.52
C PRO A 99 -2.22 27.46 19.31
N PRO A 100 -0.93 27.64 19.66
CA PRO A 100 -0.21 28.88 19.35
C PRO A 100 -0.08 29.17 17.84
N TRP A 101 0.06 28.14 17.00
CA TRP A 101 0.06 28.29 15.54
C TRP A 101 -1.24 28.93 15.04
N ALA A 102 -2.39 28.45 15.55
CA ALA A 102 -3.70 28.96 15.17
C ALA A 102 -3.93 30.40 15.63
N VAL A 103 -3.49 30.73 16.84
CA VAL A 103 -3.53 32.10 17.36
C VAL A 103 -2.65 33.03 16.52
N ALA A 104 -1.44 32.62 16.14
CA ALA A 104 -0.55 33.41 15.27
C ALA A 104 -1.15 33.61 13.86
N CYS A 105 -1.79 32.59 13.31
CA CYS A 105 -2.53 32.67 12.05
C CYS A 105 -3.65 33.73 12.11
N LEU A 106 -4.48 33.70 13.16
CA LEU A 106 -5.54 34.68 13.37
C LEU A 106 -4.98 36.10 13.59
N ALA A 107 -3.86 36.22 14.31
CA ALA A 107 -3.19 37.50 14.54
C ALA A 107 -2.67 38.12 13.23
N ALA A 108 -2.05 37.31 12.35
CA ALA A 108 -1.58 37.74 11.04
C ALA A 108 -2.75 38.22 10.16
N LEU A 109 -3.80 37.40 10.05
CA LEU A 109 -5.01 37.74 9.27
C LEU A 109 -5.71 38.99 9.80
N ARG A 110 -5.76 39.18 11.13
CA ARG A 110 -6.32 40.40 11.73
C ARG A 110 -5.43 41.61 11.45
N ALA A 111 -4.10 41.48 11.55
CA ALA A 111 -3.17 42.58 11.28
C ALA A 111 -3.20 43.08 9.81
N GLY A 112 -3.88 42.34 8.92
CA GLY A 112 -3.91 42.63 7.49
C GLY A 112 -2.65 42.18 6.74
N THR A 113 -1.84 41.34 7.38
CA THR A 113 -0.65 40.77 6.76
C THR A 113 -1.04 39.54 5.95
N ALA A 114 -0.26 39.25 4.93
CA ALA A 114 -0.38 38.02 4.18
C ALA A 114 0.30 36.88 4.94
N LEU A 115 -0.50 35.90 5.35
CA LEU A 115 -0.04 34.67 6.00
C LEU A 115 0.78 33.81 5.02
N VAL A 116 1.98 33.41 5.41
CA VAL A 116 2.85 32.49 4.65
C VAL A 116 3.11 31.23 5.49
N PRO A 117 2.27 30.20 5.42
CA PRO A 117 2.49 29.01 6.22
C PRO A 117 3.56 28.13 5.55
N VAL A 118 4.57 27.73 6.32
CA VAL A 118 5.75 27.03 5.79
C VAL A 118 5.83 25.60 6.31
N ASP A 119 6.17 24.65 5.44
CA ASP A 119 6.36 23.25 5.81
C ASP A 119 7.57 23.09 6.73
N THR A 120 7.34 22.55 7.93
CA THR A 120 8.38 22.24 8.92
C THR A 120 9.38 21.17 8.50
N ALA A 121 9.07 20.39 7.47
CA ALA A 121 10.04 19.47 6.86
C ALA A 121 11.04 20.19 5.94
N SER A 122 10.80 21.46 5.58
CA SER A 122 11.70 22.23 4.71
C SER A 122 13.10 22.34 5.31
N GLY A 123 14.11 22.14 4.46
CA GLY A 123 15.51 22.47 4.78
C GLY A 123 15.74 23.99 4.85
N SER A 124 16.89 24.41 5.36
CA SER A 124 17.25 25.84 5.48
C SER A 124 17.26 26.57 4.13
N ASP A 125 17.65 25.90 3.05
CA ASP A 125 17.72 26.49 1.71
C ASP A 125 16.33 26.81 1.16
N GLN A 126 15.41 25.85 1.27
CA GLN A 126 14.03 26.02 0.86
C GLN A 126 13.31 27.07 1.70
N LEU A 127 13.54 27.07 3.02
CA LEU A 127 13.02 28.11 3.92
C LEU A 127 13.54 29.50 3.55
N CYS A 128 14.84 29.64 3.28
CA CYS A 128 15.47 30.89 2.85
C CYS A 128 14.84 31.39 1.53
N SER A 129 14.67 30.51 0.54
CA SER A 129 13.99 30.85 -0.73
C SER A 129 12.58 31.39 -0.47
N VAL A 130 11.76 30.66 0.29
CA VAL A 130 10.38 31.07 0.58
C VAL A 130 10.35 32.45 1.26
N LEU A 131 11.16 32.65 2.31
CA LEU A 131 11.20 33.91 3.05
C LEU A 131 11.68 35.09 2.18
N LYS A 132 12.62 34.85 1.27
CA LYS A 132 13.12 35.82 0.31
C LYS A 132 12.05 36.18 -0.73
N ASP A 133 11.47 35.16 -1.37
CA ASP A 133 10.48 35.30 -2.44
C ASP A 133 9.23 36.03 -1.94
N THR A 134 8.80 35.76 -0.70
CA THR A 134 7.68 36.47 -0.06
C THR A 134 8.09 37.73 0.68
N SER A 135 9.38 38.09 0.72
CA SER A 135 9.92 39.23 1.49
C SER A 135 9.29 39.36 2.88
N CYS A 136 9.30 38.28 3.65
CA CYS A 136 8.66 38.22 4.97
C CYS A 136 9.27 39.24 5.93
N ARG A 137 8.41 39.90 6.72
CA ARG A 137 8.80 40.89 7.73
C ARG A 137 8.82 40.29 9.14
N ALA A 138 8.10 39.20 9.35
CA ALA A 138 8.18 38.40 10.57
C ALA A 138 8.03 36.90 10.31
N VAL A 139 8.57 36.08 11.21
CA VAL A 139 8.45 34.63 11.20
C VAL A 139 8.13 34.12 12.60
N PHE A 140 7.00 33.44 12.74
CA PHE A 140 6.68 32.65 13.94
C PHE A 140 7.33 31.26 13.84
N ALA A 141 8.00 30.80 14.89
CA ALA A 141 8.67 29.50 14.91
C ALA A 141 8.64 28.81 16.27
N THR A 142 8.85 27.49 16.27
CA THR A 142 9.03 26.68 17.48
C THR A 142 10.51 26.43 17.78
N PRO A 143 10.89 26.20 19.06
CA PRO A 143 12.29 26.00 19.47
C PRO A 143 13.06 24.96 18.64
N GLY A 144 12.47 23.79 18.39
CA GLY A 144 13.08 22.72 17.59
C GLY A 144 13.38 23.08 16.12
N ASN A 145 12.86 24.22 15.64
CA ASN A 145 13.06 24.73 14.29
C ASN A 145 13.95 25.99 14.24
N THR A 146 14.31 26.56 15.39
CA THR A 146 15.02 27.85 15.47
C THR A 146 16.40 27.78 14.83
N GLU A 147 17.15 26.69 14.98
CA GLU A 147 18.46 26.51 14.33
C GLU A 147 18.37 26.55 12.79
N ARG A 148 17.38 25.86 12.21
CA ARG A 148 17.15 25.89 10.76
C ARG A 148 16.71 27.27 10.28
N LEU A 149 15.89 27.95 11.08
CA LEU A 149 15.46 29.32 10.82
C LEU A 149 16.63 30.30 10.88
N LYS A 150 17.50 30.22 11.89
CA LYS A 150 18.70 31.07 12.02
C LYS A 150 19.57 30.98 10.77
N LYS A 151 19.91 29.76 10.34
CA LYS A 151 20.69 29.53 9.10
C LYS A 151 20.02 30.10 7.84
N ALA A 152 18.69 30.07 7.78
CA ALA A 152 17.95 30.65 6.66
C ALA A 152 17.96 32.19 6.71
N VAL A 153 17.73 32.77 7.89
CA VAL A 153 17.66 34.22 8.13
C VAL A 153 19.02 34.90 7.98
N GLU A 154 20.12 34.25 8.39
CA GLU A 154 21.49 34.77 8.21
C GLU A 154 21.86 35.03 6.75
N ARG A 155 21.18 34.35 5.81
CA ARG A 155 21.39 34.48 4.37
C ARG A 155 20.48 35.51 3.71
N LEU A 156 19.54 36.10 4.45
CA LEU A 156 18.65 37.13 3.94
C LEU A 156 19.29 38.51 4.12
N GLU A 157 19.20 39.35 3.09
CA GLU A 157 19.65 40.75 3.16
C GLU A 157 18.82 41.55 4.17
N VAL A 158 17.51 41.28 4.22
CA VAL A 158 16.58 41.87 5.19
C VAL A 158 16.13 40.79 6.15
N LYS A 159 16.52 40.91 7.42
CA LYS A 159 16.15 39.95 8.46
C LYS A 159 14.71 40.19 8.92
N PRO A 160 13.84 39.17 8.89
CA PRO A 160 12.51 39.27 9.52
C PRO A 160 12.63 39.26 11.05
N LEU A 161 11.64 39.85 11.73
CA LEU A 161 11.45 39.68 13.16
C LEU A 161 11.13 38.21 13.48
N VAL A 162 11.91 37.57 14.33
CA VAL A 162 11.66 36.19 14.75
C VAL A 162 10.79 36.17 16.01
N ILE A 163 9.74 35.37 16.01
CA ILE A 163 8.82 35.24 17.15
C ILE A 163 8.72 33.76 17.57
N THR A 164 9.13 33.43 18.80
CA THR A 164 9.07 32.07 19.34
C THR A 164 7.71 31.76 19.95
N LEU A 165 7.12 30.61 19.59
CA LEU A 165 5.77 30.22 20.02
C LEU A 165 5.70 29.58 21.42
N HIS A 166 6.81 29.08 21.99
CA HIS A 166 6.80 28.28 23.24
C HIS A 166 7.94 28.60 24.24
N GLU A 167 8.98 29.33 23.84
CA GLU A 167 10.15 29.66 24.69
C GLU A 167 10.32 31.18 24.83
N PRO A 168 10.96 31.67 25.91
CA PRO A 168 11.30 33.08 26.05
C PRO A 168 12.30 33.51 24.96
N GLY A 169 11.86 34.35 24.02
CA GLY A 169 12.75 35.07 23.12
C GLY A 169 13.66 36.04 23.88
N THR A 170 14.92 36.13 23.46
CA THR A 170 15.91 37.04 24.04
C THR A 170 16.46 37.99 22.96
N GLY A 171 16.36 39.30 23.21
CA GLY A 171 16.88 40.36 22.34
C GLY A 171 15.83 41.07 21.49
N GLU A 172 16.26 42.08 20.72
CA GLU A 172 15.36 42.87 19.86
C GLU A 172 14.99 42.16 18.54
N GLU A 173 15.86 41.27 18.05
CA GLU A 173 15.64 40.50 16.80
C GLU A 173 14.82 39.20 17.02
N CYS A 174 14.57 38.82 18.28
CA CYS A 174 13.86 37.59 18.65
C CYS A 174 12.95 37.83 19.87
N LEU A 175 11.63 37.73 19.68
CA LEU A 175 10.63 37.93 20.73
C LEU A 175 9.90 36.62 21.08
N SER A 176 9.47 36.48 22.32
CA SER A 176 8.48 35.47 22.69
C SER A 176 7.07 35.93 22.28
N LEU A 177 6.17 34.95 22.11
CA LEU A 177 4.75 35.23 21.89
C LEU A 177 4.16 36.10 23.01
N GLU A 178 4.55 35.88 24.27
CA GLU A 178 4.12 36.67 25.43
C GLU A 178 4.66 38.11 25.40
N GLN A 179 5.90 38.32 24.96
CA GLN A 179 6.48 39.65 24.82
C GLN A 179 5.72 40.46 23.76
N LEU A 180 5.46 39.87 22.59
CA LEU A 180 4.69 40.51 21.52
C LEU A 180 3.25 40.81 21.95
N ARG A 181 2.62 39.87 22.67
CA ARG A 181 1.29 40.06 23.26
C ARG A 181 1.28 41.26 24.22
N ALA A 182 2.23 41.34 25.15
CA ALA A 182 2.31 42.41 26.13
C ALA A 182 2.51 43.80 25.50
N GLU A 183 3.19 43.88 24.35
CA GLU A 183 3.29 45.12 23.57
C GLU A 183 1.96 45.53 22.95
N GLY A 184 1.20 44.56 22.45
CA GLY A 184 -0.11 44.78 21.86
C GLY A 184 -1.21 45.12 22.88
N GLU A 185 -1.16 44.56 24.09
CA GLU A 185 -2.04 44.94 25.21
C GLU A 185 -1.90 46.43 25.57
N ARG A 186 -0.71 47.00 25.41
CA ARG A 186 -0.40 48.42 25.65
C ARG A 186 -0.57 49.31 24.43
N ALA A 187 -0.95 48.75 23.27
CA ALA A 187 -1.13 49.50 22.04
C ALA A 187 -2.53 50.13 21.97
N GLU A 188 -2.63 51.28 21.30
CA GLU A 188 -3.92 51.88 20.99
C GLU A 188 -4.76 50.93 20.13
N ALA A 189 -6.09 51.09 20.21
CA ALA A 189 -7.03 50.31 19.42
C ALA A 189 -6.95 50.71 17.93
N LEU A 190 -5.95 50.16 17.23
CA LEU A 190 -5.85 50.23 15.79
C LEU A 190 -6.65 49.07 15.19
N GLU A 191 -7.74 49.43 14.50
CA GLU A 191 -8.52 48.49 13.69
C GLU A 191 -8.06 48.62 12.23
N PRO A 192 -7.43 47.58 11.64
CA PRO A 192 -6.96 47.65 10.26
C PRO A 192 -8.14 47.64 9.29
N SER A 193 -8.14 48.61 8.37
CA SER A 193 -9.14 48.67 7.30
C SER A 193 -8.76 47.70 6.17
N LEU A 194 -9.46 46.56 6.12
CA LEU A 194 -9.24 45.51 5.12
C LEU A 194 -10.28 45.56 4.02
N SER A 195 -9.80 45.46 2.78
CA SER A 195 -10.60 45.29 1.57
C SER A 195 -10.66 43.81 1.20
N PRO A 196 -11.74 43.32 0.59
CA PRO A 196 -11.80 41.93 0.13
C PRO A 196 -10.70 41.55 -0.87
N GLY A 197 -10.12 42.51 -1.59
CA GLY A 197 -9.03 42.27 -2.55
C GLY A 197 -7.64 42.22 -1.91
N ASP A 198 -7.50 42.56 -0.63
CA ASP A 198 -6.21 42.49 0.06
C ASP A 198 -5.75 41.02 0.17
N ILE A 199 -4.44 40.79 0.08
CA ILE A 199 -3.84 39.46 0.18
C ILE A 199 -3.96 38.96 1.62
N GLY A 200 -4.65 37.83 1.81
CA GLY A 200 -4.78 37.17 3.11
C GLY A 200 -3.76 36.06 3.32
N ALA A 201 -3.35 35.36 2.26
CA ALA A 201 -2.36 34.29 2.35
C ALA A 201 -1.55 34.10 1.06
N ILE A 202 -0.33 33.57 1.20
CA ILE A 202 0.48 33.06 0.10
C ILE A 202 0.85 31.62 0.43
N ILE A 203 0.33 30.65 -0.34
CA ILE A 203 0.50 29.22 -0.06
C ILE A 203 1.35 28.59 -1.15
N TYR A 204 2.49 28.00 -0.76
CA TYR A 204 3.36 27.30 -1.68
C TYR A 204 2.80 25.92 -2.04
N THR A 205 2.69 25.65 -3.34
CA THR A 205 2.27 24.34 -3.85
C THR A 205 3.48 23.44 -4.05
N SER A 206 3.45 22.24 -3.48
CA SER A 206 4.40 21.15 -3.76
C SER A 206 4.05 20.46 -5.10
N GLY A 207 3.96 21.26 -6.17
CA GLY A 207 3.71 20.77 -7.52
C GLY A 207 4.81 19.83 -8.01
N THR A 208 4.54 19.04 -9.04
CA THR A 208 5.51 18.12 -9.67
C THR A 208 6.62 18.84 -10.46
N THR A 209 6.59 20.17 -10.51
CA THR A 209 7.64 21.03 -11.07
C THR A 209 8.82 21.15 -10.10
N ALA A 210 10.03 21.30 -10.63
CA ALA A 210 11.26 21.33 -9.83
C ALA A 210 11.35 22.49 -8.82
N GLN A 211 10.48 23.50 -8.91
CA GLN A 211 10.39 24.61 -7.96
C GLN A 211 8.92 24.83 -7.50
N PRO A 212 8.67 24.97 -6.19
CA PRO A 212 7.33 25.25 -5.65
C PRO A 212 6.92 26.71 -5.94
N LYS A 213 5.64 26.92 -6.30
CA LYS A 213 5.07 28.24 -6.62
C LYS A 213 4.15 28.73 -5.50
N GLY A 214 4.22 30.02 -5.16
CA GLY A 214 3.35 30.64 -4.16
C GLY A 214 2.04 31.13 -4.76
N ALA A 215 0.91 30.48 -4.46
CA ALA A 215 -0.41 30.95 -4.86
C ALA A 215 -0.85 32.12 -3.96
N VAL A 216 -1.20 33.26 -4.56
CA VAL A 216 -1.61 34.48 -3.87
C VAL A 216 -3.13 34.44 -3.64
N ILE A 217 -3.55 34.40 -2.39
CA ILE A 217 -4.94 34.24 -1.99
C ILE A 217 -5.44 35.52 -1.33
N SER A 218 -6.50 36.13 -1.86
CA SER A 218 -7.16 37.30 -1.28
C SER A 218 -8.11 36.95 -0.13
N HIS A 219 -8.43 37.93 0.71
CA HIS A 219 -9.48 37.79 1.72
C HIS A 219 -10.82 37.37 1.12
N ARG A 220 -11.15 37.82 -0.10
CA ARG A 220 -12.35 37.39 -0.84
C ARG A 220 -12.36 35.88 -1.05
N SER A 221 -11.27 35.29 -1.53
CA SER A 221 -11.14 33.85 -1.73
C SER A 221 -11.29 33.07 -0.42
N ILE A 222 -10.60 33.51 0.64
CA ILE A 222 -10.70 32.92 1.98
C ILE A 222 -12.15 32.95 2.47
N ASN A 223 -12.78 34.12 2.46
CA ASN A 223 -14.13 34.32 2.98
C ASN A 223 -15.17 33.52 2.17
N SER A 224 -15.04 33.51 0.83
CA SER A 224 -15.92 32.74 -0.06
C SER A 224 -15.82 31.24 0.22
N SER A 225 -14.61 30.71 0.35
CA SER A 225 -14.37 29.29 0.64
C SER A 225 -14.88 28.88 2.03
N VAL A 226 -14.65 29.72 3.06
CA VAL A 226 -15.18 29.49 4.42
C VAL A 226 -16.71 29.53 4.42
N ALA A 227 -17.33 30.56 3.83
CA ALA A 227 -18.79 30.68 3.78
C ALA A 227 -19.43 29.52 2.98
N GLY A 228 -18.85 29.16 1.84
CA GLY A 228 -19.34 28.08 0.98
C GLY A 228 -19.28 26.70 1.65
N LEU A 229 -18.19 26.38 2.34
CA LEU A 229 -18.05 25.10 3.04
C LEU A 229 -18.90 25.04 4.31
N THR A 230 -18.87 26.09 5.15
CA THR A 230 -19.65 26.11 6.40
C THR A 230 -21.16 26.01 6.15
N ALA A 231 -21.65 26.47 5.00
CA ALA A 231 -23.04 26.29 4.58
C ALA A 231 -23.44 24.83 4.28
N LYS A 232 -22.46 23.94 4.03
CA LYS A 232 -22.69 22.52 3.70
C LYS A 232 -22.22 21.54 4.79
N LEU A 233 -21.36 21.98 5.70
CA LEU A 233 -20.87 21.15 6.79
C LEU A 233 -21.94 20.98 7.87
N PRO A 234 -22.28 19.73 8.26
CA PRO A 234 -23.31 19.46 9.26
C PRO A 234 -22.76 19.58 10.68
N LEU A 235 -21.91 20.57 10.96
CA LEU A 235 -21.26 20.77 12.26
C LEU A 235 -22.01 21.81 13.08
N VAL A 236 -22.10 21.59 14.40
CA VAL A 236 -22.80 22.51 15.31
C VAL A 236 -21.96 22.89 16.53
N PRO A 237 -22.15 24.11 17.06
CA PRO A 237 -21.38 24.59 18.20
C PRO A 237 -21.39 23.61 19.40
N GLY A 238 -20.21 23.28 19.94
CA GLY A 238 -20.03 22.29 21.03
C GLY A 238 -19.49 20.93 20.57
N GLU A 239 -19.38 20.73 19.27
CA GLU A 239 -18.65 19.62 18.67
C GLU A 239 -17.14 19.88 18.61
N SER A 240 -16.36 18.85 18.28
CA SER A 240 -14.90 18.93 18.16
C SER A 240 -14.35 18.25 16.90
N VAL A 241 -13.34 18.89 16.31
CA VAL A 241 -12.62 18.44 15.12
C VAL A 241 -11.19 18.09 15.50
N LEU A 242 -10.72 16.93 15.05
CA LEU A 242 -9.32 16.53 15.19
C LEU A 242 -8.50 17.00 13.98
N VAL A 243 -7.40 17.70 14.23
CA VAL A 243 -6.46 18.14 13.19
C VAL A 243 -5.14 17.39 13.37
N ALA A 244 -4.93 16.40 12.50
CA ALA A 244 -3.71 15.60 12.39
C ALA A 244 -2.96 15.85 11.06
N LEU A 245 -3.42 16.83 10.27
CA LEU A 245 -2.82 17.20 8.99
C LEU A 245 -1.95 18.46 9.18
N PRO A 246 -0.86 18.63 8.42
CA PRO A 246 -0.03 19.83 8.52
C PRO A 246 -0.79 21.09 8.08
N SER A 247 -0.84 22.12 8.94
CA SER A 247 -1.60 23.36 8.69
C SER A 247 -1.03 24.27 7.59
N HIS A 248 0.15 23.97 7.05
CA HIS A 248 0.64 24.64 5.85
C HIS A 248 -0.08 24.18 4.58
N HIS A 249 -0.82 23.07 4.64
CA HIS A 249 -1.72 22.66 3.57
C HIS A 249 -3.09 23.33 3.71
N VAL A 250 -3.61 23.82 2.58
CA VAL A 250 -4.89 24.51 2.53
C VAL A 250 -6.06 23.68 3.08
N PHE A 251 -6.03 22.35 2.90
CA PHE A 251 -7.09 21.47 3.41
C PHE A 251 -7.17 21.50 4.95
N ALA A 252 -6.02 21.47 5.63
CA ALA A 252 -5.94 21.56 7.09
C ALA A 252 -6.26 22.98 7.59
N LEU A 253 -5.75 24.00 6.90
CA LEU A 253 -6.03 25.41 7.22
C LEU A 253 -7.53 25.72 7.11
N LEU A 254 -8.15 25.39 5.98
CA LEU A 254 -9.57 25.70 5.74
C LEU A 254 -10.50 24.78 6.52
N GLY A 255 -10.35 23.46 6.37
CA GLY A 255 -11.28 22.47 6.95
C GLY A 255 -10.98 22.12 8.41
N GLY A 256 -9.73 22.25 8.84
CA GLY A 256 -9.29 21.94 10.21
C GLY A 256 -9.27 23.14 11.16
N LEU A 257 -9.14 24.37 10.65
CA LEU A 257 -9.09 25.59 11.47
C LEU A 257 -10.20 26.57 11.13
N LEU A 258 -10.20 27.17 9.93
CA LEU A 258 -11.06 28.33 9.64
C LEU A 258 -12.56 28.00 9.65
N CYS A 259 -12.98 26.88 9.04
CA CYS A 259 -14.39 26.46 9.06
C CYS A 259 -14.87 26.06 10.48
N PRO A 260 -14.12 25.25 11.26
CA PRO A 260 -14.47 24.97 12.66
C PRO A 260 -14.62 26.22 13.52
N LEU A 261 -13.69 27.18 13.41
CA LEU A 261 -13.73 28.43 14.16
C LEU A 261 -14.93 29.30 13.79
N ALA A 262 -15.29 29.37 12.51
CA ALA A 262 -16.49 30.06 12.04
C ALA A 262 -17.79 29.45 12.58
N LEU A 263 -17.79 28.17 12.95
CA LEU A 263 -18.95 27.41 13.40
C LEU A 263 -19.02 27.23 14.93
N GLY A 264 -18.06 27.75 15.70
CA GLY A 264 -18.03 27.56 17.16
C GLY A 264 -17.65 26.14 17.59
N ILE A 265 -16.86 25.45 16.77
CA ILE A 265 -16.39 24.06 16.96
C ILE A 265 -15.01 24.09 17.63
N SER A 266 -14.75 23.18 18.56
CA SER A 266 -13.42 23.05 19.16
C SER A 266 -12.46 22.33 18.22
N VAL A 267 -11.23 22.82 18.11
CA VAL A 267 -10.15 22.22 17.33
C VAL A 267 -9.16 21.55 18.28
N VAL A 268 -8.91 20.26 18.09
CA VAL A 268 -7.95 19.46 18.85
C VAL A 268 -6.77 19.10 17.95
N TYR A 269 -5.56 19.47 18.35
CA TYR A 269 -4.36 19.28 17.54
C TYR A 269 -3.56 18.04 17.92
N LEU A 270 -3.13 17.31 16.89
CA LEU A 270 -2.24 16.14 17.02
C LEU A 270 -1.10 16.25 15.99
N PRO A 271 0.00 16.96 16.30
CA PRO A 271 1.05 17.27 15.34
C PRO A 271 1.85 16.04 14.89
N SER A 272 1.95 15.00 15.72
CA SER A 272 2.66 13.75 15.42
C SER A 272 1.73 12.54 15.48
N PRO A 273 0.88 12.33 14.45
CA PRO A 273 -0.13 11.27 14.48
C PRO A 273 0.47 9.92 14.07
N ASP A 274 0.95 9.15 15.05
CA ASP A 274 1.07 7.70 14.86
C ASP A 274 -0.31 7.01 15.03
N SER A 275 -0.40 5.73 14.65
CA SER A 275 -1.70 5.05 14.65
C SER A 275 -2.27 4.77 16.05
N ALA A 276 -1.43 4.73 17.09
CA ALA A 276 -1.86 4.54 18.47
C ALA A 276 -2.38 5.87 19.04
N ARG A 277 -1.62 6.95 18.90
CA ARG A 277 -2.01 8.30 19.33
C ARG A 277 -3.27 8.79 18.62
N LEU A 278 -3.38 8.54 17.32
CA LEU A 278 -4.59 8.88 16.57
C LEU A 278 -5.82 8.16 17.13
N SER A 279 -5.71 6.86 17.45
CA SER A 279 -6.81 6.09 18.04
C SER A 279 -7.19 6.61 19.42
N GLU A 280 -6.19 6.88 20.27
CA GLU A 280 -6.38 7.39 21.63
C GLU A 280 -7.07 8.76 21.63
N ALA A 281 -6.61 9.69 20.78
CA ALA A 281 -7.22 11.00 20.61
C ALA A 281 -8.69 10.89 20.18
N MET A 282 -9.02 10.04 19.19
CA MET A 282 -10.42 9.88 18.77
C MET A 282 -11.32 9.28 19.86
N THR A 283 -10.78 8.42 20.74
CA THR A 283 -11.57 7.80 21.82
C THR A 283 -11.73 8.68 23.05
N GLU A 284 -10.70 9.44 23.44
CA GLU A 284 -10.65 10.11 24.73
C GLU A 284 -10.95 11.61 24.64
N GLU A 285 -10.66 12.28 23.52
CA GLU A 285 -10.87 13.73 23.34
C GLU A 285 -12.30 14.11 22.94
N GLY A 286 -13.20 13.12 22.87
CA GLY A 286 -14.57 13.32 22.46
C GLY A 286 -14.72 13.88 21.04
N ILE A 287 -13.79 13.54 20.15
CA ILE A 287 -13.77 13.96 18.74
C ILE A 287 -15.08 13.57 18.05
N THR A 288 -15.68 14.52 17.34
CA THR A 288 -16.92 14.32 16.58
C THR A 288 -16.70 14.27 15.07
N ALA A 289 -15.68 14.98 14.59
CA ALA A 289 -15.35 15.07 13.18
C ALA A 289 -13.84 14.97 12.93
N PHE A 290 -13.47 14.32 11.82
CA PHE A 290 -12.07 14.11 11.47
C PHE A 290 -11.81 14.34 9.97
N PRO A 291 -11.28 15.52 9.59
CA PRO A 291 -10.72 15.75 8.27
C PRO A 291 -9.43 14.94 8.08
N CYS A 292 -9.39 14.10 7.07
CA CYS A 292 -8.28 13.20 6.80
C CYS A 292 -8.08 12.97 5.29
N VAL A 293 -6.91 12.44 4.93
CA VAL A 293 -6.64 11.99 3.56
C VAL A 293 -7.17 10.56 3.34
N PRO A 294 -7.52 10.16 2.10
CA PRO A 294 -8.02 8.81 1.80
C PRO A 294 -7.16 7.68 2.37
N GLU A 295 -5.84 7.84 2.41
CA GLU A 295 -4.91 6.85 2.95
C GLU A 295 -5.20 6.45 4.40
N VAL A 296 -5.65 7.39 5.23
CA VAL A 296 -6.07 7.09 6.61
C VAL A 296 -7.32 6.22 6.61
N LEU A 297 -8.29 6.54 5.74
CA LEU A 297 -9.53 5.78 5.58
C LEU A 297 -9.27 4.38 5.04
N TYR A 298 -8.36 4.20 4.08
CA TYR A 298 -7.99 2.88 3.56
C TYR A 298 -7.38 1.98 4.64
N ARG A 299 -6.50 2.52 5.50
CA ARG A 299 -5.92 1.77 6.61
C ARG A 299 -6.97 1.37 7.64
N LEU A 300 -7.88 2.29 7.99
CA LEU A 300 -9.00 2.01 8.88
C LEU A 300 -9.95 0.96 8.27
N HIS A 301 -10.31 1.11 7.00
CA HIS A 301 -11.14 0.18 6.26
C HIS A 301 -10.51 -1.22 6.22
N ARG A 302 -9.22 -1.35 5.88
CA ARG A 302 -8.51 -2.64 5.89
C ARG A 302 -8.48 -3.28 7.27
N ARG A 303 -8.37 -2.51 8.36
CA ARG A 303 -8.43 -3.03 9.74
C ARG A 303 -9.84 -3.48 10.15
N ILE A 304 -10.89 -2.84 9.62
CA ILE A 304 -12.30 -3.11 9.99
C ILE A 304 -12.92 -4.20 9.10
N VAL A 305 -12.74 -4.08 7.78
CA VAL A 305 -13.40 -4.87 6.71
C VAL A 305 -12.46 -5.93 6.12
N GLY A 306 -11.16 -5.89 6.44
CA GLY A 306 -10.18 -6.87 5.95
C GLY A 306 -10.57 -8.32 6.25
N ASP A 307 -9.95 -9.28 5.57
CA ASP A 307 -10.43 -10.67 5.42
C ASP A 307 -10.84 -11.35 6.74
N LEU A 308 -12.10 -11.16 7.12
CA LEU A 308 -12.77 -11.91 8.17
C LEU A 308 -13.01 -13.33 7.63
N PRO A 309 -12.38 -14.37 8.20
CA PRO A 309 -12.44 -15.70 7.62
C PRO A 309 -13.81 -16.35 7.81
N GLY A 310 -14.21 -17.15 6.81
CA GLY A 310 -15.37 -18.05 6.89
C GLY A 310 -16.72 -17.35 7.05
N ALA A 311 -17.61 -17.94 7.85
CA ALA A 311 -18.99 -17.47 8.02
C ALA A 311 -19.11 -16.07 8.62
N ARG A 312 -18.13 -15.64 9.44
CA ARG A 312 -18.13 -14.31 10.07
C ARG A 312 -17.98 -13.19 9.05
N GLY A 313 -17.10 -13.36 8.05
CA GLY A 313 -16.95 -12.37 6.98
C GLY A 313 -18.17 -12.27 6.08
N LEU A 314 -18.83 -13.40 5.81
CA LEU A 314 -20.06 -13.41 5.03
C LEU A 314 -21.22 -12.73 5.76
N LEU A 315 -21.38 -13.01 7.07
CA LEU A 315 -22.36 -12.31 7.91
C LEU A 315 -22.07 -10.81 7.99
N PHE A 316 -20.81 -10.42 8.18
CA PHE A 316 -20.42 -9.02 8.27
C PHE A 316 -20.75 -8.25 6.98
N ARG A 317 -20.45 -8.84 5.81
CA ARG A 317 -20.80 -8.25 4.50
C ARG A 317 -22.32 -8.15 4.32
N ALA A 318 -23.06 -9.19 4.69
CA ALA A 318 -24.53 -9.15 4.63
C ALA A 318 -25.12 -8.04 5.52
N LEU A 319 -24.57 -7.82 6.73
CA LEU A 319 -24.98 -6.73 7.61
C LEU A 319 -24.61 -5.35 7.04
N LEU A 320 -23.45 -5.21 6.39
CA LEU A 320 -23.06 -3.98 5.69
C LEU A 320 -24.04 -3.67 4.55
N ASP A 321 -24.33 -4.65 3.69
CA ASP A 321 -25.24 -4.50 2.56
C ASP A 321 -26.65 -4.14 3.03
N LEU A 322 -27.13 -4.78 4.11
CA LEU A 322 -28.42 -4.47 4.73
C LEU A 322 -28.45 -3.03 5.28
N SER A 323 -27.40 -2.62 5.98
CA SER A 323 -27.27 -1.27 6.53
C SER A 323 -27.24 -0.22 5.41
N TRP A 324 -26.47 -0.47 4.35
CA TRP A 324 -26.41 0.38 3.16
C TRP A 324 -27.77 0.50 2.48
N LEU A 325 -28.47 -0.62 2.28
CA LEU A 325 -29.79 -0.63 1.65
C LEU A 325 -30.80 0.17 2.48
N ALA A 326 -30.81 0.00 3.80
CA ALA A 326 -31.67 0.76 4.70
C ALA A 326 -31.35 2.27 4.62
N ARG A 327 -30.07 2.64 4.72
CA ARG A 327 -29.64 4.04 4.60
C ARG A 327 -30.05 4.66 3.26
N ARG A 328 -29.89 3.94 2.15
CA ARG A 328 -30.23 4.42 0.80
C ARG A 328 -31.73 4.56 0.57
N THR A 329 -32.55 3.69 1.17
CA THR A 329 -34.01 3.64 0.92
C THR A 329 -34.81 4.48 1.91
N THR A 330 -34.44 4.49 3.19
CA THR A 330 -35.18 5.19 4.24
C THR A 330 -34.45 6.42 4.78
N GLY A 331 -33.19 6.65 4.41
CA GLY A 331 -32.34 7.71 4.98
C GLY A 331 -31.91 7.44 6.43
N THR A 332 -32.26 6.29 7.00
CA THR A 332 -32.00 5.98 8.41
C THR A 332 -30.63 5.34 8.59
N ASN A 333 -29.80 5.92 9.46
CA ASN A 333 -28.49 5.39 9.78
C ASN A 333 -28.58 4.28 10.86
N PHE A 334 -28.81 3.03 10.45
CA PHE A 334 -28.79 1.87 11.35
C PHE A 334 -27.37 1.34 11.62
N GLY A 335 -26.39 1.75 10.81
CA GLY A 335 -25.00 1.29 10.91
C GLY A 335 -24.40 1.56 12.30
N TRP A 336 -24.70 2.72 12.89
CA TRP A 336 -24.20 3.07 14.23
C TRP A 336 -24.61 2.05 15.29
N LEU A 337 -25.83 1.49 15.18
CA LEU A 337 -26.38 0.52 16.12
C LEU A 337 -25.83 -0.88 15.85
N LEU A 338 -25.85 -1.32 14.58
CA LEU A 338 -25.36 -2.62 14.15
C LEU A 338 -23.86 -2.81 14.44
N PHE A 339 -23.10 -1.72 14.29
CA PHE A 339 -21.65 -1.70 14.41
C PHE A 339 -21.16 -0.94 15.64
N ARG A 340 -21.96 -0.90 16.71
CA ARG A 340 -21.65 -0.15 17.94
C ARG A 340 -20.26 -0.45 18.52
N GLY A 341 -19.78 -1.70 18.41
CA GLY A 341 -18.43 -2.08 18.84
C GLY A 341 -17.31 -1.42 18.03
N ILE A 342 -17.53 -1.16 16.73
CA ILE A 342 -16.60 -0.42 15.87
C ILE A 342 -16.59 1.05 16.27
N HIS A 343 -17.76 1.65 16.48
CA HIS A 343 -17.90 3.03 16.97
C HIS A 343 -17.23 3.23 18.34
N GLN A 344 -17.34 2.28 19.26
CA GLN A 344 -16.65 2.35 20.55
C GLN A 344 -15.12 2.34 20.42
N ARG A 345 -14.57 1.55 19.49
CA ARG A 345 -13.12 1.45 19.28
C ARG A 345 -12.51 2.63 18.53
N LEU A 346 -13.25 3.18 17.57
CA LEU A 346 -12.79 4.35 16.81
C LEU A 346 -13.04 5.67 17.54
N GLY A 347 -14.04 5.71 18.42
CA GLY A 347 -14.43 6.90 19.17
C GLY A 347 -15.94 7.03 19.20
N ARG A 348 -16.54 6.89 20.38
CA ARG A 348 -18.02 6.84 20.53
C ARG A 348 -18.74 8.07 19.98
N LYS A 349 -18.07 9.23 19.97
CA LYS A 349 -18.61 10.50 19.49
C LYS A 349 -18.27 10.79 18.03
N LEU A 350 -17.33 10.04 17.43
CA LEU A 350 -16.89 10.25 16.06
C LEU A 350 -18.04 9.86 15.12
N ARG A 351 -18.56 10.86 14.39
CA ARG A 351 -19.67 10.66 13.45
C ARG A 351 -19.35 11.10 12.03
N LEU A 352 -18.50 12.12 11.87
CA LEU A 352 -18.25 12.75 10.57
C LEU A 352 -16.79 12.58 10.16
N LEU A 353 -16.58 12.02 8.98
CA LEU A 353 -15.31 11.92 8.31
C LEU A 353 -15.33 12.85 7.10
N ILE A 354 -14.24 13.58 6.85
CA ILE A 354 -14.13 14.45 5.69
C ILE A 354 -12.85 14.05 4.95
N SER A 355 -13.02 13.52 3.73
CA SER A 355 -11.90 13.11 2.88
C SER A 355 -11.60 14.17 1.83
N GLY A 356 -10.33 14.53 1.68
CA GLY A 356 -9.89 15.52 0.69
C GLY A 356 -8.43 15.36 0.30
N GLY A 357 -8.01 16.13 -0.71
CA GLY A 357 -6.63 16.17 -1.21
C GLY A 357 -6.25 15.04 -2.17
N ALA A 358 -7.03 13.97 -2.26
CA ALA A 358 -6.90 12.90 -3.25
C ALA A 358 -8.25 12.19 -3.48
N PRO A 359 -8.43 11.46 -4.60
CA PRO A 359 -9.66 10.68 -4.84
C PRO A 359 -9.88 9.59 -3.78
N LEU A 360 -11.13 9.48 -3.32
CA LEU A 360 -11.57 8.41 -2.42
C LEU A 360 -12.33 7.33 -3.20
N ASP A 361 -11.98 6.08 -2.95
CA ASP A 361 -12.66 4.92 -3.54
C ASP A 361 -14.15 4.86 -3.17
N ALA A 362 -14.98 4.56 -4.15
CA ALA A 362 -16.43 4.51 -3.99
C ALA A 362 -16.87 3.37 -3.04
N ASP A 363 -16.23 2.20 -3.09
CA ASP A 363 -16.60 1.08 -2.23
C ASP A 363 -16.18 1.35 -0.78
N VAL A 364 -15.00 1.95 -0.58
CA VAL A 364 -14.56 2.37 0.76
C VAL A 364 -15.52 3.42 1.33
N MET A 365 -15.91 4.40 0.53
CA MET A 365 -16.90 5.41 0.96
C MET A 365 -18.23 4.77 1.33
N ARG A 366 -18.75 3.87 0.48
CA ARG A 366 -19.98 3.11 0.71
C ARG A 366 -19.90 2.33 2.02
N ASP A 367 -18.79 1.65 2.27
CA ASP A 367 -18.61 0.83 3.47
C ASP A 367 -18.60 1.68 4.74
N PHE A 368 -17.94 2.85 4.75
CA PHE A 368 -18.02 3.76 5.90
C PHE A 368 -19.43 4.30 6.14
N LEU A 369 -20.15 4.65 5.07
CA LEU A 369 -21.55 5.06 5.15
C LEU A 369 -22.43 3.93 5.70
N ALA A 370 -22.18 2.68 5.30
CA ALA A 370 -22.87 1.48 5.77
C ALA A 370 -22.52 1.12 7.23
N LEU A 371 -21.28 1.35 7.65
CA LEU A 371 -20.84 1.26 9.05
C LEU A 371 -21.50 2.31 9.95
N GLY A 372 -22.14 3.32 9.36
CA GLY A 372 -22.90 4.34 10.05
C GLY A 372 -22.10 5.60 10.38
N PHE A 373 -20.96 5.81 9.75
CA PHE A 373 -20.30 7.11 9.72
C PHE A 373 -20.91 7.98 8.62
N ASP A 374 -20.88 9.29 8.80
CA ASP A 374 -21.07 10.24 7.72
C ASP A 374 -19.70 10.51 7.10
N LEU A 375 -19.61 10.49 5.77
CA LEU A 375 -18.34 10.64 5.06
C LEU A 375 -18.54 11.57 3.87
N LEU A 376 -17.95 12.76 3.94
CA LEU A 376 -18.00 13.76 2.88
C LEU A 376 -16.69 13.74 2.09
N GLN A 377 -16.77 13.84 0.76
CA GLN A 377 -15.61 14.11 -0.08
C GLN A 377 -15.55 15.60 -0.42
N ALA A 378 -14.39 16.21 -0.24
CA ALA A 378 -14.13 17.60 -0.58
C ALA A 378 -13.11 17.67 -1.72
N TYR A 379 -13.40 18.52 -2.71
CA TYR A 379 -12.55 18.79 -3.85
C TYR A 379 -12.24 20.28 -3.92
N GLY A 380 -10.96 20.59 -4.10
CA GLY A 380 -10.43 21.93 -4.22
C GLY A 380 -8.91 21.89 -4.35
N LEU A 381 -8.35 22.97 -4.85
CA LEU A 381 -6.92 23.14 -5.10
C LEU A 381 -6.37 24.27 -4.24
N THR A 382 -5.05 24.39 -4.14
CA THR A 382 -4.45 25.55 -3.45
C THR A 382 -4.86 26.86 -4.14
N GLU A 383 -4.93 26.84 -5.46
CA GLU A 383 -5.35 27.92 -6.35
C GLU A 383 -6.83 28.33 -6.17
N THR A 384 -7.62 27.56 -5.42
CA THR A 384 -9.01 27.90 -5.05
C THR A 384 -9.19 28.05 -3.55
N PHE A 385 -8.08 28.18 -2.82
CA PHE A 385 -8.01 28.10 -1.37
C PHE A 385 -8.75 26.86 -0.81
N GLY A 386 -8.73 25.73 -1.51
CA GLY A 386 -9.43 24.50 -1.13
C GLY A 386 -10.95 24.52 -1.38
N GLY A 387 -11.50 25.62 -1.88
CA GLY A 387 -12.92 25.76 -2.22
C GLY A 387 -13.21 25.28 -3.65
N GLY A 388 -14.05 24.26 -3.80
CA GLY A 388 -14.48 23.78 -5.12
C GLY A 388 -15.83 23.09 -5.04
N ALA A 389 -15.82 21.82 -4.63
CA ALA A 389 -17.03 21.03 -4.42
C ALA A 389 -16.94 20.21 -3.12
N ILE A 390 -18.10 19.88 -2.56
CA ILE A 390 -18.20 18.95 -1.44
C ILE A 390 -19.47 18.11 -1.55
N SER A 391 -19.38 16.85 -1.14
CA SER A 391 -20.53 15.93 -1.04
C SER A 391 -21.64 16.57 -0.19
N SER A 392 -22.88 16.35 -0.60
CA SER A 392 -24.04 16.86 0.15
C SER A 392 -24.35 15.91 1.31
N PHE A 393 -24.33 16.44 2.54
CA PHE A 393 -24.67 15.68 3.73
C PHE A 393 -26.07 15.05 3.61
N GLY A 394 -26.19 13.77 3.97
CA GLY A 394 -27.43 12.99 3.87
C GLY A 394 -27.81 12.52 2.46
N HIS A 395 -27.08 12.99 1.43
CA HIS A 395 -27.25 12.62 0.04
C HIS A 395 -25.90 12.29 -0.60
N GLU A 396 -25.02 11.63 0.17
CA GLU A 396 -23.70 11.27 -0.29
C GLU A 396 -23.77 10.23 -1.41
N ILE A 397 -23.04 10.49 -2.51
CA ILE A 397 -22.97 9.58 -3.66
C ILE A 397 -21.55 9.04 -3.73
N PRO A 398 -21.34 7.73 -3.45
CA PRO A 398 -20.05 7.08 -3.61
C PRO A 398 -19.39 7.39 -4.95
N GLY A 399 -18.15 7.87 -4.89
CA GLY A 399 -17.33 8.24 -6.05
C GLY A 399 -17.55 9.66 -6.59
N SER A 400 -18.51 10.44 -6.06
CA SER A 400 -18.69 11.85 -6.43
C SER A 400 -18.20 12.80 -5.34
N VAL A 401 -17.55 13.89 -5.75
CA VAL A 401 -17.15 14.99 -4.86
C VAL A 401 -18.30 15.96 -4.59
N GLY A 402 -19.50 15.66 -5.10
CA GLY A 402 -20.71 16.43 -4.88
C GLY A 402 -20.82 17.65 -5.79
N ARG A 403 -21.55 18.65 -5.30
CA ARG A 403 -21.87 19.87 -6.05
C ARG A 403 -20.90 21.00 -5.68
N PRO A 404 -20.72 22.00 -6.58
CA PRO A 404 -19.98 23.22 -6.26
C PRO A 404 -20.46 23.83 -4.94
N ILE A 405 -19.53 24.33 -4.12
CA ILE A 405 -19.87 25.11 -2.93
C ILE A 405 -20.42 26.49 -3.34
N PRO A 406 -21.28 27.14 -2.55
CA PRO A 406 -21.63 28.54 -2.78
C PRO A 406 -20.37 29.39 -2.95
N GLY A 407 -20.33 30.22 -4.00
CA GLY A 407 -19.16 31.03 -4.36
C GLY A 407 -18.15 30.36 -5.31
N ALA A 408 -18.30 29.07 -5.59
CA ALA A 408 -17.55 28.34 -6.61
C ALA A 408 -18.47 27.88 -7.75
N GLU A 409 -17.94 27.88 -8.97
CA GLU A 409 -18.60 27.35 -10.16
C GLU A 409 -17.71 26.28 -10.78
N LEU A 410 -18.29 25.18 -11.26
CA LEU A 410 -17.56 24.12 -11.96
C LEU A 410 -18.11 23.93 -13.37
N ARG A 411 -17.21 23.77 -14.34
CA ARG A 411 -17.54 23.46 -15.73
C ARG A 411 -16.62 22.36 -16.25
N ILE A 412 -17.12 21.55 -17.20
CA ILE A 412 -16.28 20.59 -17.94
C ILE A 412 -15.94 21.20 -19.31
N ALA A 413 -14.66 21.35 -19.59
CA ALA A 413 -14.14 21.80 -20.87
C ALA A 413 -13.82 20.61 -21.78
N GLU A 414 -14.18 20.75 -23.06
CA GLU A 414 -13.92 19.75 -24.11
C GLU A 414 -14.27 18.30 -23.72
N PRO A 415 -15.51 18.03 -23.26
CA PRO A 415 -15.91 16.69 -22.86
C PRO A 415 -15.85 15.73 -24.06
N ASP A 416 -15.28 14.55 -23.85
CA ASP A 416 -15.31 13.46 -24.81
C ASP A 416 -16.69 12.76 -24.86
N SER A 417 -16.79 11.65 -25.61
CA SER A 417 -18.04 10.91 -25.79
C SER A 417 -18.64 10.37 -24.49
N ASP A 418 -17.82 10.20 -23.44
CA ASP A 418 -18.26 9.74 -22.12
C ASP A 418 -18.56 10.92 -21.16
N GLY A 419 -18.52 12.15 -21.68
CA GLY A 419 -18.74 13.38 -20.91
C GLY A 419 -17.54 13.77 -20.04
N VAL A 420 -16.36 13.16 -20.27
CA VAL A 420 -15.14 13.41 -19.50
C VAL A 420 -14.31 14.48 -20.19
N GLY A 421 -13.98 15.55 -19.46
CA GLY A 421 -13.14 16.65 -19.94
C GLY A 421 -12.40 17.31 -18.79
N GLU A 422 -11.69 18.40 -19.06
CA GLU A 422 -11.00 19.16 -18.03
C GLU A 422 -12.00 19.85 -17.10
N VAL A 423 -11.80 19.73 -15.78
CA VAL A 423 -12.58 20.45 -14.78
C VAL A 423 -12.05 21.88 -14.71
N LEU A 424 -12.92 22.85 -14.98
CA LEU A 424 -12.64 24.27 -14.75
C LEU A 424 -13.34 24.72 -13.49
N ILE A 425 -12.65 25.54 -12.68
CA ILE A 425 -13.24 26.17 -11.49
C ILE A 425 -13.31 27.68 -11.71
N GLY A 426 -14.45 28.29 -11.40
CA GLY A 426 -14.69 29.72 -11.44
C GLY A 426 -15.24 30.24 -10.12
N GLY A 427 -15.43 31.56 -10.03
CA GLY A 427 -16.10 32.22 -8.90
C GLY A 427 -15.14 32.92 -7.93
N ALA A 428 -15.67 33.32 -6.78
CA ALA A 428 -14.95 34.15 -5.81
C ALA A 428 -13.90 33.38 -4.99
N VAL A 429 -13.77 32.07 -5.19
CA VAL A 429 -12.80 31.18 -4.52
C VAL A 429 -11.41 31.21 -5.17
N LEU A 430 -11.28 31.78 -6.37
CA LEU A 430 -10.01 31.76 -7.12
C LEU A 430 -8.90 32.56 -6.43
N MET A 431 -7.66 32.10 -6.60
CA MET A 431 -6.46 32.88 -6.31
C MET A 431 -6.34 34.10 -7.22
N GLU A 432 -5.51 35.06 -6.83
CA GLU A 432 -5.16 36.22 -7.66
C GLU A 432 -4.10 35.87 -8.72
N GLY A 433 -3.27 34.86 -8.45
CA GLY A 433 -2.20 34.39 -9.35
C GLY A 433 -1.02 33.76 -8.60
N TYR A 434 0.01 33.35 -9.33
CA TYR A 434 1.28 32.91 -8.74
C TYR A 434 2.20 34.12 -8.49
N LEU A 435 2.81 34.16 -7.30
CA LEU A 435 3.70 35.24 -6.87
C LEU A 435 4.88 35.39 -7.84
N GLY A 436 4.99 36.54 -8.48
CA GLY A 436 6.09 36.87 -9.39
C GLY A 436 6.12 36.10 -10.72
N ASP A 437 5.12 35.24 -11.00
CA ASP A 437 5.10 34.36 -12.18
C ASP A 437 3.83 34.62 -13.02
N SER A 438 3.86 35.71 -13.80
CA SER A 438 2.73 36.13 -14.63
C SER A 438 2.47 35.20 -15.83
N GLU A 439 3.47 34.43 -16.25
CA GLU A 439 3.35 33.48 -17.35
C GLU A 439 2.58 32.26 -16.89
N ALA A 440 3.02 31.60 -15.80
CA ALA A 440 2.30 30.47 -15.25
C ALA A 440 0.89 30.85 -14.76
N THR A 441 0.70 32.09 -14.29
CA THR A 441 -0.62 32.60 -13.94
C THR A 441 -1.55 32.59 -15.16
N ARG A 442 -1.10 33.11 -16.31
CA ARG A 442 -1.88 33.11 -17.56
C ARG A 442 -2.08 31.71 -18.15
N GLU A 443 -1.17 30.79 -17.86
CA GLU A 443 -1.36 29.38 -18.26
C GLU A 443 -2.54 28.73 -17.55
N VAL A 444 -2.77 29.01 -16.27
CA VAL A 444 -3.81 28.32 -15.48
C VAL A 444 -5.08 29.16 -15.29
N LEU A 445 -5.00 30.49 -15.26
CA LEU A 445 -6.16 31.38 -15.14
C LEU A 445 -6.46 32.03 -16.50
N ARG A 446 -7.57 31.63 -17.13
CA ARG A 446 -8.01 32.10 -18.45
C ARG A 446 -9.48 32.45 -18.41
N ASP A 447 -9.85 33.63 -18.90
CA ASP A 447 -11.24 34.09 -19.02
C ASP A 447 -12.07 33.96 -17.72
N GLY A 448 -11.42 34.14 -16.55
CA GLY A 448 -12.07 34.00 -15.23
C GLY A 448 -12.25 32.57 -14.74
N TRP A 449 -11.63 31.60 -15.42
CA TRP A 449 -11.64 30.18 -15.07
C TRP A 449 -10.23 29.68 -14.75
N LEU A 450 -10.12 28.87 -13.71
CA LEU A 450 -8.95 28.07 -13.40
C LEU A 450 -9.01 26.74 -14.17
N HIS A 451 -8.05 26.54 -15.05
CA HIS A 451 -7.70 25.27 -15.67
C HIS A 451 -6.98 24.40 -14.65
N THR A 452 -7.69 23.42 -14.10
CA THR A 452 -7.19 22.59 -12.99
C THR A 452 -6.17 21.54 -13.46
N GLY A 453 -6.21 21.16 -14.73
CA GLY A 453 -5.56 19.96 -15.24
C GLY A 453 -6.13 18.65 -14.68
N ASP A 454 -7.21 18.69 -13.88
CA ASP A 454 -7.95 17.52 -13.44
C ASP A 454 -9.04 17.19 -14.45
N LEU A 455 -9.22 15.90 -14.73
CA LEU A 455 -10.28 15.40 -15.62
C LEU A 455 -11.46 14.94 -14.79
N GLY A 456 -12.66 15.29 -15.25
CA GLY A 456 -13.89 14.94 -14.56
C GLY A 456 -15.12 14.98 -15.46
N ARG A 457 -16.25 14.60 -14.87
CA ARG A 457 -17.56 14.68 -15.51
C ARG A 457 -18.62 15.13 -14.50
N VAL A 458 -19.70 15.71 -15.00
CA VAL A 458 -20.84 16.13 -14.17
C VAL A 458 -22.07 15.33 -14.58
N ASP A 459 -22.81 14.80 -13.60
CA ASP A 459 -24.07 14.09 -13.87
C ASP A 459 -25.25 15.05 -14.09
N SER A 460 -26.40 14.51 -14.52
CA SER A 460 -27.62 15.29 -14.74
C SER A 460 -28.19 15.94 -13.47
N ARG A 461 -27.70 15.56 -12.28
CA ARG A 461 -28.08 16.13 -10.99
C ARG A 461 -27.03 17.15 -10.49
N GLY A 462 -26.04 17.48 -11.30
CA GLY A 462 -24.99 18.46 -10.99
C GLY A 462 -23.88 17.94 -10.07
N ASN A 463 -23.78 16.63 -9.84
CA ASN A 463 -22.69 16.05 -9.05
C ASN A 463 -21.45 15.83 -9.91
N THR A 464 -20.30 16.25 -9.39
CA THR A 464 -19.02 16.14 -10.07
C THR A 464 -18.30 14.85 -9.68
N TYR A 465 -17.70 14.19 -10.67
CA TYR A 465 -16.87 13.01 -10.53
C TYR A 465 -15.48 13.32 -11.06
N ILE A 466 -14.45 13.19 -10.22
CA ILE A 466 -13.06 13.34 -10.62
C ILE A 466 -12.54 11.98 -11.11
N VAL A 467 -12.01 11.94 -12.33
CA VAL A 467 -11.58 10.72 -13.03
C VAL A 467 -10.06 10.53 -12.94
N GLY A 468 -9.30 11.62 -12.96
CA GLY A 468 -7.85 11.60 -12.88
C GLY A 468 -7.25 12.96 -13.21
N ARG A 469 -5.94 13.01 -13.44
CA ARG A 469 -5.22 14.24 -13.83
C ARG A 469 -4.70 14.11 -15.24
N GLU A 470 -4.90 15.12 -16.09
CA GLU A 470 -4.55 15.09 -17.52
C GLU A 470 -3.10 14.68 -17.74
N LYS A 471 -2.16 15.26 -16.97
CA LYS A 471 -0.72 14.97 -17.04
C LYS A 471 -0.30 13.60 -16.49
N GLU A 472 -1.19 12.87 -15.81
CA GLU A 472 -0.93 11.56 -15.21
C GLU A 472 -1.75 10.43 -15.86
N ILE A 473 -2.71 10.78 -16.72
CA ILE A 473 -3.48 9.80 -17.49
C ILE A 473 -2.54 9.09 -18.46
N ILE A 474 -2.53 7.77 -18.36
CA ILE A 474 -1.84 6.90 -19.31
C ILE A 474 -2.76 6.72 -20.50
N VAL A 475 -2.39 7.30 -21.64
CA VAL A 475 -3.09 7.10 -22.91
C VAL A 475 -2.46 5.90 -23.61
N LEU A 476 -3.22 4.81 -23.73
CA LEU A 476 -2.79 3.64 -24.49
C LEU A 476 -2.81 3.93 -25.99
N SER A 477 -2.08 3.14 -26.78
CA SER A 477 -2.15 3.20 -28.26
C SER A 477 -3.54 2.88 -28.82
N SER A 478 -4.42 2.27 -28.03
CA SER A 478 -5.83 2.05 -28.36
C SER A 478 -6.70 3.31 -28.21
N GLY A 479 -6.15 4.43 -27.74
CA GLY A 479 -6.90 5.65 -27.40
C GLY A 479 -7.57 5.62 -26.03
N LYS A 480 -7.52 4.48 -25.31
CA LYS A 480 -8.07 4.38 -23.96
C LYS A 480 -7.23 5.15 -22.95
N LYS A 481 -7.89 6.01 -22.18
CA LYS A 481 -7.33 6.77 -21.06
C LYS A 481 -7.39 5.92 -19.79
N ILE A 482 -6.25 5.74 -19.12
CA ILE A 482 -6.15 4.97 -17.87
C ILE A 482 -5.63 5.89 -16.78
N SER A 483 -6.40 6.00 -15.70
CA SER A 483 -5.90 6.57 -14.46
C SER A 483 -5.10 5.49 -13.71
N PRO A 484 -3.85 5.75 -13.29
CA PRO A 484 -3.02 4.74 -12.63
C PRO A 484 -3.49 4.41 -11.20
N GLU A 485 -4.05 5.38 -10.46
CA GLU A 485 -4.38 5.19 -9.04
C GLU A 485 -5.41 4.07 -8.76
N PRO A 486 -6.52 3.95 -9.54
CA PRO A 486 -7.43 2.81 -9.38
C PRO A 486 -6.75 1.46 -9.63
N LEU A 487 -5.83 1.38 -10.59
CA LEU A 487 -5.07 0.17 -10.88
C LEU A 487 -4.13 -0.15 -9.72
N GLU A 488 -3.33 0.82 -9.26
CA GLU A 488 -2.44 0.68 -8.10
C GLU A 488 -3.20 0.13 -6.89
N ARG A 489 -4.37 0.70 -6.57
CA ARG A 489 -5.24 0.23 -5.48
C ARG A 489 -5.75 -1.19 -5.67
N HIS A 490 -6.09 -1.58 -6.90
CA HIS A 490 -6.48 -2.95 -7.21
C HIS A 490 -5.37 -3.95 -6.90
N TYR A 491 -4.11 -3.61 -7.23
CA TYR A 491 -2.96 -4.46 -6.93
C TYR A 491 -2.58 -4.47 -5.45
N LEU A 492 -2.80 -3.36 -4.72
CA LEU A 492 -2.59 -3.26 -3.26
C LEU A 492 -3.58 -4.08 -2.42
N GLN A 493 -4.55 -4.77 -3.05
CA GLN A 493 -5.35 -5.78 -2.37
C GLN A 493 -4.51 -6.98 -1.90
N SER A 494 -3.38 -7.27 -2.56
CA SER A 494 -2.45 -8.30 -2.10
C SER A 494 -1.73 -7.84 -0.83
N ARG A 495 -1.72 -8.68 0.20
CA ARG A 495 -0.93 -8.40 1.41
C ARG A 495 0.57 -8.54 1.19
N CYS A 496 0.99 -9.15 0.08
CA CYS A 496 2.38 -9.32 -0.28
C CYS A 496 2.97 -8.07 -0.95
N ILE A 497 2.14 -7.10 -1.36
CA ILE A 497 2.57 -5.85 -1.99
C ILE A 497 2.40 -4.71 -0.98
N ARG A 498 3.50 -4.05 -0.62
CA ARG A 498 3.50 -2.89 0.28
C ARG A 498 3.16 -1.61 -0.47
N GLU A 499 3.82 -1.37 -1.61
CA GLU A 499 3.66 -0.18 -2.44
C GLU A 499 3.71 -0.57 -3.92
N ILE A 500 3.00 0.17 -4.78
CA ILE A 500 3.05 0.00 -6.22
C ILE A 500 2.87 1.36 -6.92
N CYS A 501 3.62 1.59 -8.00
CA CYS A 501 3.45 2.75 -8.89
C CYS A 501 3.25 2.27 -10.32
N VAL A 502 2.10 2.57 -10.91
CA VAL A 502 1.75 2.21 -12.29
C VAL A 502 2.02 3.39 -13.22
N MET A 503 2.67 3.11 -14.35
CA MET A 503 3.06 4.10 -15.35
C MET A 503 2.92 3.56 -16.78
N GLY A 504 2.84 4.47 -17.73
CA GLY A 504 2.84 4.14 -19.16
C GLY A 504 4.23 4.27 -19.74
N LEU A 505 4.83 3.16 -20.17
CA LEU A 505 6.12 3.18 -20.86
C LEU A 505 5.93 3.07 -22.37
N ARG A 506 6.72 3.86 -23.11
CA ARG A 506 6.86 3.73 -24.56
C ARG A 506 7.85 2.62 -24.87
N ASP A 507 7.61 1.90 -25.96
CA ASP A 507 8.51 0.84 -26.40
C ASP A 507 9.92 1.41 -26.73
N PRO A 508 11.01 0.90 -26.13
CA PRO A 508 12.37 1.37 -26.39
C PRO A 508 12.84 1.17 -27.84
N SER A 509 12.24 0.21 -28.56
CA SER A 509 12.67 -0.19 -29.91
C SER A 509 12.24 0.76 -31.03
N GLY A 510 11.42 1.78 -30.73
CA GLY A 510 11.00 2.81 -31.68
C GLY A 510 10.09 2.33 -32.83
N ALA A 511 9.90 1.02 -33.01
CA ALA A 511 9.16 0.43 -34.12
C ALA A 511 7.63 0.57 -33.99
N THR A 512 7.11 0.76 -32.77
CA THR A 512 5.68 0.90 -32.49
C THR A 512 5.42 2.01 -31.47
N ARG A 513 4.50 2.94 -31.76
CA ARG A 513 4.00 3.97 -30.81
C ARG A 513 3.16 3.37 -29.65
N SER A 514 3.34 2.10 -29.32
CA SER A 514 2.58 1.41 -28.27
C SER A 514 3.05 1.82 -26.88
N VAL A 515 2.14 2.41 -26.11
CA VAL A 515 2.31 2.62 -24.67
C VAL A 515 1.82 1.37 -23.94
N ARG A 516 2.68 0.75 -23.14
CA ARG A 516 2.36 -0.41 -22.30
C ARG A 516 2.31 -0.01 -20.82
N LEU A 517 1.47 -0.69 -20.04
CA LEU A 517 1.44 -0.52 -18.59
C LEU A 517 2.64 -1.23 -17.96
N HIS A 518 3.37 -0.48 -17.15
CA HIS A 518 4.50 -0.93 -16.36
C HIS A 518 4.29 -0.56 -14.89
N ALA A 519 4.84 -1.35 -13.96
CA ALA A 519 4.75 -1.02 -12.54
C ALA A 519 6.07 -1.18 -11.77
N LEU A 520 6.29 -0.32 -10.80
CA LEU A 520 7.31 -0.51 -9.77
C LEU A 520 6.63 -1.07 -8.53
N VAL A 521 7.09 -2.23 -8.04
CA VAL A 521 6.43 -3.00 -6.98
C VAL A 521 7.36 -3.15 -5.81
N VAL A 522 6.94 -2.71 -4.62
CA VAL A 522 7.69 -2.91 -3.38
C VAL A 522 7.00 -3.99 -2.55
N PRO A 523 7.64 -5.15 -2.31
CA PRO A 523 7.06 -6.22 -1.50
C PRO A 523 6.91 -5.85 -0.03
N ASP A 524 5.94 -6.48 0.65
CA ASP A 524 5.84 -6.47 2.11
C ASP A 524 6.72 -7.60 2.68
N PHE A 525 8.00 -7.30 2.91
CA PHE A 525 8.99 -8.26 3.39
C PHE A 525 8.63 -8.88 4.76
N GLU A 526 8.08 -8.08 5.68
CA GLU A 526 7.64 -8.55 7.00
C GLU A 526 6.52 -9.58 6.86
N HIS A 527 5.52 -9.29 6.01
CA HIS A 527 4.44 -10.23 5.76
C HIS A 527 4.94 -11.51 5.07
N LEU A 528 5.81 -11.39 4.06
CA LEU A 528 6.39 -12.54 3.36
C LEU A 528 7.22 -13.43 4.29
N LYS A 529 8.00 -12.83 5.21
CA LYS A 529 8.75 -13.56 6.24
C LYS A 529 7.83 -14.32 7.19
N SER A 530 6.69 -13.73 7.57
CA SER A 530 5.68 -14.40 8.41
C SER A 530 5.03 -15.63 7.76
N LEU A 531 4.95 -15.65 6.43
CA LEU A 531 4.41 -16.75 5.64
C LEU A 531 5.45 -17.83 5.32
N GLY A 532 6.71 -17.65 5.72
CA GLY A 532 7.81 -18.57 5.37
C GLY A 532 8.08 -18.65 3.87
N GLN A 533 7.80 -17.57 3.12
CA GLN A 533 8.01 -17.53 1.68
C GLN A 533 9.41 -17.02 1.36
N ALA A 534 10.25 -17.91 0.81
CA ALA A 534 11.64 -17.60 0.49
C ALA A 534 11.84 -17.04 -0.93
N ASN A 535 10.88 -17.24 -1.85
CA ASN A 535 10.95 -16.81 -3.25
C ASN A 535 10.03 -15.61 -3.51
N VAL A 536 10.54 -14.41 -3.28
CA VAL A 536 9.78 -13.16 -3.36
C VAL A 536 9.34 -12.89 -4.79
N ARG A 537 10.20 -13.12 -5.79
CA ARG A 537 9.87 -12.83 -7.20
C ARG A 537 8.70 -13.67 -7.69
N GLU A 538 8.65 -14.96 -7.35
CA GLU A 538 7.57 -15.84 -7.77
C GLU A 538 6.25 -15.50 -7.08
N VAL A 539 6.28 -15.18 -5.78
CA VAL A 539 5.08 -14.78 -5.04
C VAL A 539 4.49 -13.52 -5.65
N ILE A 540 5.29 -12.46 -5.84
CA ILE A 540 4.82 -11.21 -6.44
C ILE A 540 4.31 -11.43 -7.87
N ARG A 541 4.98 -12.25 -8.67
CA ARG A 541 4.51 -12.63 -10.01
C ARG A 541 3.13 -13.29 -9.96
N SER A 542 2.95 -14.25 -9.06
CA SER A 542 1.68 -14.95 -8.89
C SER A 542 0.56 -13.97 -8.49
N GLU A 543 0.82 -13.11 -7.51
CA GLU A 543 -0.13 -12.11 -7.00
C GLU A 543 -0.55 -11.10 -8.08
N ILE A 544 0.41 -10.54 -8.82
CA ILE A 544 0.12 -9.62 -9.94
C ILE A 544 -0.68 -10.33 -11.02
N ALA A 545 -0.37 -11.58 -11.36
CA ALA A 545 -1.12 -12.35 -12.35
C ALA A 545 -2.56 -12.62 -11.89
N ASP A 546 -2.75 -13.01 -10.62
CA ASP A 546 -4.06 -13.28 -10.02
C ASP A 546 -4.96 -12.04 -9.98
N LEU A 547 -4.39 -10.89 -9.61
CA LEU A 547 -5.11 -9.63 -9.60
C LEU A 547 -5.37 -9.13 -11.03
N SER A 548 -4.41 -9.26 -11.94
CA SER A 548 -4.59 -8.87 -13.35
C SER A 548 -5.70 -9.65 -14.05
N ALA A 549 -5.94 -10.91 -13.67
CA ALA A 549 -6.99 -11.73 -14.26
C ALA A 549 -8.40 -11.16 -14.04
N ARG A 550 -8.59 -10.36 -12.98
CA ARG A 550 -9.87 -9.69 -12.64
C ARG A 550 -10.10 -8.40 -13.42
N LEU A 551 -9.08 -7.89 -14.11
CA LEU A 551 -9.16 -6.63 -14.86
C LEU A 551 -9.42 -6.87 -16.35
N PRO A 552 -10.04 -5.90 -17.04
CA PRO A 552 -10.09 -5.86 -18.50
C PRO A 552 -8.68 -5.93 -19.11
N PRO A 553 -8.48 -6.58 -20.27
CA PRO A 553 -7.14 -6.79 -20.85
C PRO A 553 -6.26 -5.55 -20.97
N TYR A 554 -6.85 -4.39 -21.27
CA TYR A 554 -6.15 -3.13 -21.44
C TYR A 554 -5.70 -2.48 -20.12
N GLN A 555 -6.22 -2.91 -18.96
CA GLN A 555 -5.81 -2.42 -17.64
C GLN A 555 -4.81 -3.35 -16.93
N ARG A 556 -4.39 -4.43 -17.59
CA ARG A 556 -3.48 -5.42 -16.98
C ARG A 556 -2.04 -4.92 -17.03
N ILE A 557 -1.35 -5.00 -15.90
CA ILE A 557 0.10 -4.81 -15.85
C ILE A 557 0.75 -6.01 -16.54
N VAL A 558 1.54 -5.73 -17.59
CA VAL A 558 2.24 -6.76 -18.38
C VAL A 558 3.74 -6.80 -18.04
N SER A 559 4.27 -5.72 -17.47
CA SER A 559 5.67 -5.60 -17.08
C SER A 559 5.79 -4.88 -15.75
N TYR A 560 6.75 -5.28 -14.92
CA TYR A 560 7.01 -4.63 -13.64
C TYR A 560 8.43 -4.90 -13.17
N ASP A 561 8.97 -3.98 -12.36
CA ASP A 561 10.23 -4.15 -11.64
C ASP A 561 9.95 -4.25 -10.13
N ILE A 562 10.66 -5.14 -9.43
CA ILE A 562 10.52 -5.34 -7.99
C ILE A 562 11.63 -4.56 -7.29
N LEU A 563 11.25 -3.67 -6.38
CA LEU A 563 12.15 -2.81 -5.63
C LEU A 563 12.19 -3.22 -4.15
N THR A 564 13.35 -3.04 -3.52
CA THR A 564 13.55 -3.28 -2.08
C THR A 564 13.30 -2.03 -1.23
N LEU A 565 13.49 -0.84 -1.82
CA LEU A 565 13.31 0.45 -1.15
C LEU A 565 11.90 1.02 -1.33
N PRO A 566 11.38 1.79 -0.35
CA PRO A 566 10.12 2.52 -0.48
C PRO A 566 10.13 3.49 -1.67
N LEU A 567 8.94 3.71 -2.26
CA LEU A 567 8.75 4.66 -3.34
C LEU A 567 8.80 6.11 -2.83
N PRO A 568 9.44 7.04 -3.56
CA PRO A 568 9.48 8.44 -3.19
C PRO A 568 8.08 9.06 -3.25
N VAL A 569 7.65 9.63 -2.12
CA VAL A 569 6.37 10.35 -1.98
C VAL A 569 6.59 11.80 -1.57
N THR A 570 5.61 12.66 -1.84
CA THR A 570 5.56 14.04 -1.35
C THR A 570 5.21 14.10 0.15
N ALA A 571 5.25 15.29 0.77
CA ALA A 571 4.79 15.51 2.15
C ALA A 571 3.31 15.09 2.38
N THR A 572 2.47 15.14 1.35
CA THR A 572 1.08 14.67 1.37
C THR A 572 0.92 13.17 1.07
N ARG A 573 2.03 12.42 1.01
CA ARG A 573 2.10 10.99 0.64
C ARG A 573 1.64 10.66 -0.77
N LYS A 574 1.77 11.60 -1.72
CA LYS A 574 1.52 11.33 -3.15
C LYS A 574 2.79 10.81 -3.84
N LEU A 575 2.66 9.78 -4.69
CA LEU A 575 3.78 9.22 -5.45
C LEU A 575 4.39 10.26 -6.41
N GLN A 576 5.72 10.36 -6.43
CA GLN A 576 6.44 11.19 -7.41
C GLN A 576 6.54 10.47 -8.77
N ARG A 577 5.41 10.15 -9.39
CA ARG A 577 5.32 9.27 -10.59
C ARG A 577 6.15 9.75 -11.78
N GLN A 578 6.16 11.06 -12.06
CA GLN A 578 6.94 11.63 -13.16
C GLN A 578 8.45 11.45 -12.97
N ARG A 579 8.93 11.57 -11.72
CA ARG A 579 10.33 11.28 -11.37
C ARG A 579 10.61 9.80 -11.62
N LEU A 580 9.81 8.91 -11.05
CA LEU A 580 9.95 7.46 -11.18
C LEU A 580 9.92 7.01 -12.65
N GLN A 581 9.01 7.55 -13.46
CA GLN A 581 8.93 7.24 -14.88
C GLN A 581 10.21 7.62 -15.63
N LYS A 582 10.77 8.82 -15.37
CA LYS A 582 12.05 9.22 -15.95
C LYS A 582 13.20 8.31 -15.52
N GLU A 583 13.19 7.82 -14.28
CA GLU A 583 14.20 6.88 -13.77
C GLU A 583 14.10 5.51 -14.46
N VAL A 584 12.89 5.02 -14.72
CA VAL A 584 12.64 3.78 -15.48
C VAL A 584 13.01 3.93 -16.95
N GLU A 585 12.63 5.04 -17.59
CA GLU A 585 12.98 5.33 -18.98
C GLU A 585 14.50 5.51 -19.18
N ALA A 586 15.20 6.01 -18.15
CA ALA A 586 16.67 6.06 -18.11
C ALA A 586 17.33 4.69 -17.87
N GLY A 587 16.55 3.61 -17.75
CA GLY A 587 17.07 2.24 -17.62
C GLY A 587 17.66 1.91 -16.25
N ARG A 588 17.42 2.73 -15.21
CA ARG A 588 18.02 2.54 -13.89
C ARG A 588 17.56 1.25 -13.17
N PHE A 589 16.40 0.73 -13.54
CA PHE A 589 15.81 -0.46 -12.90
C PHE A 589 15.85 -1.73 -13.78
N GLN A 590 16.24 -1.62 -15.06
CA GLN A 590 16.26 -2.74 -16.02
C GLN A 590 17.57 -3.53 -16.03
N ARG A 591 18.64 -3.01 -15.43
CA ARG A 591 19.85 -3.79 -15.16
C ARG A 591 19.68 -4.45 -13.79
N ALA A 592 19.88 -5.76 -13.72
CA ALA A 592 20.35 -6.39 -12.48
C ALA A 592 21.42 -5.45 -11.92
N VAL A 593 21.16 -4.90 -10.74
CA VAL A 593 21.88 -3.79 -10.12
C VAL A 593 23.36 -3.92 -10.45
N ALA A 594 23.89 -3.00 -11.28
CA ALA A 594 25.32 -2.81 -11.34
C ALA A 594 25.73 -2.39 -9.92
N PRO A 595 26.63 -3.13 -9.24
CA PRO A 595 26.91 -2.88 -7.84
C PRO A 595 27.63 -1.54 -7.70
N GLY A 596 26.93 -0.48 -7.29
CA GLY A 596 27.57 0.83 -7.05
C GLY A 596 26.69 2.08 -6.96
N ASP A 597 25.52 2.13 -7.61
CA ASP A 597 24.90 3.44 -7.93
C ASP A 597 23.79 3.94 -7.00
N HIS A 598 23.67 3.40 -5.77
CA HIS A 598 22.73 3.92 -4.78
C HIS A 598 23.44 4.36 -3.50
N GLU A 599 23.85 5.63 -3.45
CA GLU A 599 24.16 6.33 -2.21
C GLU A 599 22.84 6.77 -1.53
N GLY A 600 22.26 5.86 -0.75
CA GLY A 600 21.15 6.17 0.16
C GLY A 600 21.67 6.60 1.55
N PRO A 601 20.98 7.48 2.30
CA PRO A 601 21.40 7.96 3.63
C PRO A 601 21.47 6.89 4.74
N GLU A 602 21.15 5.63 4.45
CA GLU A 602 21.05 4.53 5.43
C GLU A 602 21.99 3.35 5.15
N ASP A 603 23.12 3.62 4.50
CA ASP A 603 24.15 2.61 4.23
C ASP A 603 24.96 2.30 5.50
N GLU A 604 24.50 1.30 6.26
CA GLU A 604 25.28 0.76 7.38
C GLU A 604 26.52 0.02 6.85
N PRO A 605 27.74 0.41 7.27
CA PRO A 605 28.95 -0.29 6.86
C PRO A 605 28.98 -1.71 7.43
N ILE A 606 29.61 -2.64 6.71
CA ILE A 606 29.85 -4.00 7.23
C ILE A 606 30.69 -3.87 8.51
N PRO A 607 30.24 -4.43 9.65
CA PRO A 607 31.04 -4.42 10.88
C PRO A 607 32.37 -5.15 10.69
N SER A 608 33.44 -4.66 11.32
CA SER A 608 34.82 -5.18 11.14
C SER A 608 35.08 -6.57 11.76
N SER A 609 34.05 -7.31 12.18
CA SER A 609 34.24 -8.58 12.87
C SER A 609 34.81 -9.67 11.94
N PRO A 610 35.60 -10.63 12.46
CA PRO A 610 36.10 -11.76 11.67
C PRO A 610 34.97 -12.59 11.02
N GLN A 611 33.85 -12.74 11.70
CA GLN A 611 32.66 -13.44 11.20
C GLN A 611 32.06 -12.72 9.98
N TRP A 612 31.95 -11.39 10.03
CA TRP A 612 31.46 -10.57 8.92
C TRP A 612 32.37 -10.67 7.69
N LYS A 613 33.70 -10.61 7.87
CA LYS A 613 34.65 -10.77 6.77
C LYS A 613 34.52 -12.14 6.10
N ARG A 614 34.41 -13.20 6.91
CA ARG A 614 34.29 -14.59 6.41
C ARG A 614 32.96 -14.81 5.69
N LEU A 615 31.87 -14.27 6.21
CA LEU A 615 30.57 -14.36 5.57
C LEU A 615 30.53 -13.61 4.23
N VAL A 616 31.04 -12.38 4.18
CA VAL A 616 31.12 -11.58 2.95
C VAL A 616 31.94 -12.29 1.89
N ALA A 617 33.05 -12.93 2.28
CA ALA A 617 33.87 -13.71 1.36
C ALA A 617 33.13 -14.93 0.79
N LEU A 618 32.32 -15.64 1.59
CA LEU A 618 31.47 -16.73 1.08
C LEU A 618 30.40 -16.24 0.11
N LEU A 619 29.74 -15.13 0.43
CA LEU A 619 28.72 -14.54 -0.42
C LEU A 619 29.31 -14.01 -1.74
N GLN A 620 30.57 -13.54 -1.73
CA GLN A 620 31.29 -13.06 -2.91
C GLN A 620 31.66 -14.16 -3.91
N LEU A 621 31.74 -15.42 -3.48
CA LEU A 621 32.05 -16.54 -4.39
C LEU A 621 30.93 -16.81 -5.40
N GLU A 622 29.69 -16.48 -5.02
CA GLU A 622 28.47 -16.82 -5.76
C GLU A 622 27.69 -15.59 -6.24
N ALA A 623 27.98 -14.41 -5.67
CA ALA A 623 27.38 -13.14 -6.09
C ALA A 623 27.96 -12.68 -7.45
N PRO A 624 27.23 -11.84 -8.20
CA PRO A 624 27.72 -11.26 -9.44
C PRO A 624 29.09 -10.57 -9.28
N GLU A 625 29.93 -10.68 -10.30
CA GLU A 625 31.31 -10.15 -10.27
C GLU A 625 31.31 -8.64 -9.96
N GLY A 626 32.04 -8.25 -8.91
CA GLY A 626 32.08 -6.85 -8.43
C GLY A 626 30.99 -6.45 -7.43
N ALA A 627 30.14 -7.38 -6.97
CA ALA A 627 29.08 -7.10 -5.99
C ALA A 627 29.61 -6.55 -4.65
N ARG A 628 29.26 -5.30 -4.33
CA ARG A 628 29.54 -4.69 -3.02
C ARG A 628 28.46 -5.11 -2.02
N ILE A 629 28.76 -6.09 -1.19
CA ILE A 629 27.80 -6.64 -0.22
C ILE A 629 27.58 -5.67 0.96
N ARG A 630 26.33 -5.55 1.41
CA ARG A 630 25.91 -4.76 2.59
C ARG A 630 24.95 -5.55 3.50
N PRO A 631 24.87 -5.23 4.80
CA PRO A 631 24.02 -5.96 5.76
C PRO A 631 22.53 -6.02 5.40
N LYS A 632 21.96 -4.93 4.87
CA LYS A 632 20.53 -4.83 4.53
C LYS A 632 20.14 -5.45 3.17
N MET A 633 21.11 -5.92 2.37
CA MET A 633 20.81 -6.46 1.04
C MET A 633 20.01 -7.76 1.13
N ASN A 634 18.99 -7.88 0.27
CA ASN A 634 18.21 -9.09 0.08
C ASN A 634 18.98 -10.12 -0.76
N LEU A 635 18.99 -11.37 -0.32
CA LEU A 635 19.73 -12.45 -0.98
C LEU A 635 19.22 -12.73 -2.40
N GLU A 636 17.91 -12.73 -2.62
CA GLU A 636 17.33 -13.05 -3.94
C GLU A 636 17.27 -11.81 -4.86
N LEU A 637 16.80 -10.68 -4.33
CA LEU A 637 16.51 -9.50 -5.12
C LEU A 637 17.77 -8.68 -5.45
N ASP A 638 18.64 -8.48 -4.47
CA ASP A 638 19.82 -7.61 -4.61
C ASP A 638 21.07 -8.41 -4.98
N LEU A 639 21.24 -9.61 -4.41
CA LEU A 639 22.41 -10.48 -4.68
C LEU A 639 22.14 -11.56 -5.72
N GLY A 640 20.88 -11.77 -6.13
CA GLY A 640 20.53 -12.66 -7.23
C GLY A 640 20.52 -14.15 -6.91
N PHE A 641 20.64 -14.55 -5.65
CA PHE A 641 20.66 -15.96 -5.26
C PHE A 641 19.32 -16.64 -5.57
N ASP A 642 19.36 -17.68 -6.40
CA ASP A 642 18.19 -18.54 -6.63
C ASP A 642 17.96 -19.50 -5.44
N SER A 643 16.80 -20.17 -5.41
CA SER A 643 16.44 -21.06 -4.29
C SER A 643 17.41 -22.22 -4.08
N LEU A 644 18.15 -22.64 -5.11
CA LEU A 644 19.12 -23.74 -5.06
C LEU A 644 20.50 -23.24 -4.63
N GLN A 645 20.95 -22.09 -5.15
CA GLN A 645 22.19 -21.45 -4.70
C GLN A 645 22.12 -21.07 -3.22
N ARG A 646 20.93 -20.71 -2.72
CA ARG A 646 20.71 -20.52 -1.28
C ARG A 646 20.96 -21.78 -0.46
N VAL A 647 20.70 -22.97 -1.01
CA VAL A 647 20.95 -24.25 -0.33
C VAL A 647 22.45 -24.54 -0.27
N GLU A 648 23.18 -24.34 -1.37
CA GLU A 648 24.64 -24.50 -1.43
C GLU A 648 25.36 -23.47 -0.55
N LEU A 649 24.88 -22.23 -0.54
CA LEU A 649 25.35 -21.18 0.35
C LEU A 649 25.19 -21.58 1.82
N MET A 650 24.03 -22.15 2.20
CA MET A 650 23.82 -22.59 3.60
C MET A 650 24.71 -23.75 3.98
N ALA A 651 24.86 -24.75 3.12
CA ALA A 651 25.79 -25.85 3.37
C ALA A 651 27.23 -25.33 3.51
N SER A 652 27.61 -24.32 2.73
CA SER A 652 28.93 -23.68 2.79
C SER A 652 29.13 -22.89 4.09
N ILE A 653 28.09 -22.23 4.58
CA ILE A 653 28.08 -21.56 5.89
C ILE A 653 28.19 -22.59 7.02
N GLU A 654 27.42 -23.68 6.96
CA GLU A 654 27.50 -24.77 7.94
C GLU A 654 28.93 -25.35 8.01
N ARG A 655 29.57 -25.57 6.87
CA ARG A 655 30.97 -26.03 6.80
C ARG A 655 31.95 -25.00 7.38
N ALA A 656 31.74 -23.72 7.09
CA ALA A 656 32.67 -22.65 7.49
C ALA A 656 32.52 -22.21 8.95
N PHE A 657 31.31 -22.26 9.50
CA PHE A 657 30.99 -21.77 10.84
C PHE A 657 30.60 -22.87 11.84
N GLY A 658 30.31 -24.09 11.37
CA GLY A 658 29.90 -25.20 12.23
C GLY A 658 28.50 -25.06 12.85
N VAL A 659 27.69 -24.12 12.34
CA VAL A 659 26.32 -23.84 12.80
C VAL A 659 25.33 -24.52 11.87
N HIS A 660 24.38 -25.27 12.43
CA HIS A 660 23.24 -25.82 11.71
C HIS A 660 22.01 -24.95 11.99
N PRO A 661 21.72 -23.90 11.20
CA PRO A 661 20.47 -23.16 11.38
C PRO A 661 19.30 -24.13 11.16
N GLY A 662 18.48 -24.35 12.19
CA GLY A 662 17.33 -25.27 12.11
C GLY A 662 16.37 -24.91 10.96
N GLU A 663 15.70 -25.92 10.39
CA GLU A 663 14.85 -25.80 9.18
C GLU A 663 13.82 -24.63 9.18
N PRO A 664 13.18 -24.23 10.30
CA PRO A 664 12.28 -23.06 10.34
C PRO A 664 12.97 -21.71 10.15
N ALA A 665 14.29 -21.63 10.32
CA ALA A 665 15.09 -20.42 10.14
C ALA A 665 15.38 -20.15 8.65
N PHE A 666 15.51 -21.19 7.82
CA PHE A 666 15.91 -21.08 6.41
C PHE A 666 14.97 -20.19 5.58
N SER A 667 13.65 -20.36 5.77
CA SER A 667 12.63 -19.59 5.06
C SER A 667 12.48 -18.15 5.55
N ARG A 668 13.02 -17.84 6.74
CA ARG A 668 12.95 -16.51 7.38
C ARG A 668 14.17 -15.65 7.10
N ILE A 669 15.27 -16.24 6.67
CA ILE A 669 16.48 -15.52 6.28
C ILE A 669 16.25 -14.90 4.89
N GLN A 670 16.21 -13.58 4.82
CA GLN A 670 16.01 -12.85 3.55
C GLN A 670 17.15 -11.88 3.25
N THR A 671 17.83 -11.38 4.29
CA THR A 671 18.93 -10.42 4.17
C THR A 671 20.27 -10.99 4.64
N VAL A 672 21.36 -10.31 4.29
CA VAL A 672 22.72 -10.63 4.78
C VAL A 672 22.79 -10.53 6.31
N ARG A 673 22.07 -9.56 6.92
CA ARG A 673 21.96 -9.42 8.37
C ARG A 673 21.24 -10.59 9.01
N ASP A 674 20.08 -11.01 8.49
CA ASP A 674 19.36 -12.18 9.03
C ASP A 674 20.26 -13.42 9.06
N LEU A 675 21.10 -13.55 8.04
CA LEU A 675 22.04 -14.65 7.90
C LEU A 675 23.19 -14.54 8.93
N MET A 676 23.71 -13.34 9.19
CA MET A 676 24.67 -13.14 10.27
C MET A 676 24.06 -13.42 11.65
N GLU A 677 22.84 -12.93 11.91
CA GLU A 677 22.14 -13.16 13.18
C GLU A 677 21.90 -14.67 13.43
N ALA A 678 21.63 -15.44 12.37
CA ALA A 678 21.53 -16.90 12.44
C ALA A 678 22.87 -17.57 12.80
N ILE A 679 24.01 -16.98 12.45
CA ILE A 679 25.36 -17.51 12.73
C ILE A 679 25.84 -17.09 14.13
N SER A 680 25.58 -15.84 14.53
CA SER A 680 26.08 -15.25 15.77
C SER A 680 25.47 -15.86 17.06
N GLY A 681 24.38 -16.61 16.95
CA GLY A 681 23.72 -17.24 18.10
C GLY A 681 24.42 -18.47 18.69
N GLU A 682 25.31 -19.15 17.94
CA GLU A 682 25.73 -20.52 18.31
C GLU A 682 27.22 -20.91 18.12
N ALA A 683 28.13 -20.10 17.55
CA ALA A 683 29.55 -20.52 17.47
C ALA A 683 30.61 -19.41 17.25
N GLU A 684 31.81 -19.65 17.78
CA GLU A 684 33.05 -19.03 17.31
C GLU A 684 33.51 -19.68 15.98
N PRO A 685 34.10 -18.91 15.05
CA PRO A 685 34.58 -19.46 13.77
C PRO A 685 35.65 -20.54 13.99
N ARG A 686 35.52 -21.70 13.32
CA ARG A 686 36.57 -22.74 13.34
C ARG A 686 37.89 -22.18 12.77
N ASP A 687 39.00 -22.39 13.48
CA ASP A 687 40.38 -21.99 13.15
C ASP A 687 40.90 -22.65 11.86
N HIS A 688 40.39 -22.17 10.72
CA HIS A 688 40.97 -22.45 9.42
C HIS A 688 41.33 -21.11 8.78
N GLU A 689 42.62 -20.86 8.58
CA GLU A 689 43.16 -19.65 7.91
C GLU A 689 42.66 -19.50 6.46
N THR A 690 42.12 -20.56 5.86
CA THR A 690 41.59 -20.58 4.49
C THR A 690 40.09 -20.89 4.47
N LEU A 691 39.36 -20.21 3.58
CA LEU A 691 37.95 -20.48 3.33
C LEU A 691 37.80 -21.91 2.77
N PRO A 692 36.92 -22.75 3.33
CA PRO A 692 36.64 -24.05 2.73
C PRO A 692 36.04 -23.85 1.34
N PRO A 693 36.28 -24.77 0.39
CA PRO A 693 35.65 -24.70 -0.92
C PRO A 693 34.12 -24.74 -0.81
N PRO A 694 33.40 -24.04 -1.71
CA PRO A 694 31.95 -24.02 -1.72
C PRO A 694 31.39 -25.43 -1.83
N VAL A 695 30.35 -25.71 -1.05
CA VAL A 695 29.69 -27.00 -1.06
C VAL A 695 28.78 -27.08 -2.27
N THR A 696 29.00 -28.09 -3.11
CA THR A 696 28.19 -28.32 -4.31
C THR A 696 27.12 -29.39 -4.08
N PHE A 697 26.05 -29.39 -4.88
CA PHE A 697 25.04 -30.45 -4.85
C PHE A 697 25.62 -31.87 -4.99
N LYS A 698 26.74 -32.05 -5.70
CA LYS A 698 27.45 -33.33 -5.79
C LYS A 698 27.87 -33.86 -4.42
N GLU A 699 28.42 -32.99 -3.57
CA GLU A 699 28.83 -33.35 -2.21
C GLU A 699 27.61 -33.54 -1.30
N ILE A 700 26.62 -32.64 -1.39
CA ILE A 700 25.39 -32.71 -0.59
C ILE A 700 24.66 -34.04 -0.83
N LEU A 701 24.43 -34.40 -2.09
CA LEU A 701 23.70 -35.61 -2.48
C LEU A 701 24.59 -36.86 -2.37
N GLY A 702 25.91 -36.72 -2.54
CA GLY A 702 26.88 -37.79 -2.35
C GLY A 702 26.87 -38.36 -0.93
N GLY A 703 26.83 -37.48 0.08
CA GLY A 703 26.83 -37.83 1.51
C GLY A 703 25.52 -38.41 2.05
N VAL A 704 24.44 -38.42 1.26
CA VAL A 704 23.12 -38.95 1.68
C VAL A 704 23.16 -40.46 1.86
N GLY A 705 22.88 -40.90 3.10
CA GLY A 705 22.78 -42.31 3.50
C GLY A 705 21.35 -42.89 3.36
N PRO A 706 21.19 -44.22 3.45
CA PRO A 706 19.90 -44.88 3.32
C PRO A 706 18.90 -44.53 4.44
N GLU A 707 19.38 -44.07 5.60
CA GLU A 707 18.54 -43.79 6.78
C GLU A 707 17.56 -42.63 6.56
N GLU A 708 17.94 -41.67 5.72
CA GLU A 708 17.22 -40.41 5.45
C GLU A 708 15.89 -40.64 4.71
N PHE A 709 15.81 -41.72 3.92
CA PHE A 709 14.57 -42.18 3.27
C PHE A 709 13.70 -43.02 4.21
N SER A 710 14.30 -43.88 5.03
CA SER A 710 13.55 -44.82 5.89
C SER A 710 12.67 -44.13 6.93
N GLY A 711 13.07 -42.97 7.45
CA GLY A 711 12.26 -42.17 8.38
C GLY A 711 11.00 -41.56 7.75
N HIS A 712 10.97 -41.43 6.43
CA HIS A 712 9.90 -40.77 5.66
C HIS A 712 9.09 -41.74 4.79
N SER A 713 9.65 -42.92 4.51
CA SER A 713 8.95 -44.01 3.86
C SER A 713 7.91 -44.60 4.80
N ALA A 714 6.71 -44.91 4.30
CA ALA A 714 5.73 -45.67 5.06
C ALA A 714 6.37 -47.02 5.42
N GLY A 715 6.66 -47.23 6.71
CA GLY A 715 7.34 -48.44 7.21
C GLY A 715 6.68 -49.74 6.70
N SER A 716 7.49 -50.80 6.62
CA SER A 716 7.13 -52.19 6.28
C SER A 716 5.72 -52.33 5.67
N GLU A 717 5.62 -52.26 4.33
CA GLU A 717 4.36 -52.44 3.61
C GLU A 717 3.71 -53.77 4.04
N THR A 718 2.67 -53.70 4.88
CA THR A 718 1.89 -54.89 5.20
C THR A 718 1.14 -55.35 3.94
N MET A 719 0.98 -56.67 3.77
CA MET A 719 0.29 -57.26 2.62
C MET A 719 -1.13 -56.69 2.43
N LEU A 720 -1.78 -56.26 3.51
CA LEU A 720 -3.08 -55.58 3.52
C LEU A 720 -3.03 -54.20 2.83
N LEU A 721 -2.05 -53.35 3.18
CA LEU A 721 -1.87 -52.02 2.59
C LEU A 721 -1.55 -52.09 1.09
N ALA A 722 -0.71 -53.04 0.68
CA ALA A 722 -0.41 -53.29 -0.72
C ALA A 722 -1.67 -53.69 -1.53
N SER A 723 -2.53 -54.52 -0.94
CA SER A 723 -3.79 -54.96 -1.55
C SER A 723 -4.81 -53.82 -1.67
N LEU A 724 -4.96 -53.01 -0.62
CA LEU A 724 -5.83 -51.83 -0.62
C LEU A 724 -5.37 -50.78 -1.64
N ARG A 725 -4.05 -50.57 -1.79
CA ARG A 725 -3.48 -49.70 -2.82
C ARG A 725 -3.80 -50.20 -4.22
N GLY A 726 -3.63 -51.49 -4.48
CA GLY A 726 -3.98 -52.10 -5.76
C GLY A 726 -5.46 -51.90 -6.10
N MET A 727 -6.35 -52.12 -5.14
CA MET A 727 -7.79 -51.91 -5.30
C MET A 727 -8.15 -50.44 -5.56
N PHE A 728 -7.54 -49.52 -4.82
CA PHE A 728 -7.72 -48.07 -4.99
C PHE A 728 -7.31 -47.61 -6.39
N LEU A 729 -6.11 -47.98 -6.85
CA LEU A 729 -5.61 -47.59 -8.17
C LEU A 729 -6.40 -48.23 -9.31
N TRP A 730 -6.88 -49.46 -9.12
CA TRP A 730 -7.79 -50.12 -10.06
C TRP A 730 -9.13 -49.39 -10.17
N ALA A 731 -9.74 -49.03 -9.03
CA ALA A 731 -10.99 -48.25 -8.99
C ALA A 731 -10.81 -46.85 -9.60
N ALA A 732 -9.71 -46.16 -9.28
CA ALA A 732 -9.37 -44.87 -9.89
C ALA A 732 -9.20 -44.98 -11.41
N ARG A 733 -8.51 -46.03 -11.88
CA ARG A 733 -8.34 -46.30 -13.32
C ARG A 733 -9.69 -46.53 -14.02
N LEU A 734 -10.59 -47.28 -13.40
CA LEU A 734 -11.93 -47.52 -13.93
C LEU A 734 -12.73 -46.21 -14.02
N LEU A 735 -12.70 -45.41 -12.96
CA LEU A 735 -13.33 -44.09 -12.91
C LEU A 735 -12.80 -43.17 -14.02
N PHE A 736 -11.48 -43.09 -14.19
CA PHE A 736 -10.86 -42.26 -15.23
C PHE A 736 -11.13 -42.76 -16.64
N LYS A 737 -11.26 -44.07 -16.86
CA LYS A 737 -11.71 -44.61 -18.15
C LYS A 737 -13.17 -44.23 -18.46
N LEU A 738 -14.05 -44.30 -17.46
CA LEU A 738 -15.48 -44.03 -17.63
C LEU A 738 -15.79 -42.53 -17.77
N LEU A 739 -15.29 -41.70 -16.84
CA LEU A 739 -15.57 -40.26 -16.82
C LEU A 739 -14.69 -39.47 -17.79
N PHE A 740 -13.44 -39.90 -18.01
CA PHE A 740 -12.45 -39.11 -18.74
C PHE A 740 -11.91 -39.76 -20.03
N ARG A 741 -12.47 -40.91 -20.45
CA ARG A 741 -12.05 -41.64 -21.66
C ARG A 741 -10.52 -41.78 -21.76
N LEU A 742 -9.89 -42.12 -20.63
CA LEU A 742 -8.44 -42.16 -20.48
C LEU A 742 -7.76 -43.06 -21.53
N LYS A 743 -6.84 -42.49 -22.33
CA LYS A 743 -5.96 -43.21 -23.25
C LYS A 743 -4.50 -43.10 -22.76
N VAL A 744 -3.78 -44.22 -22.72
CA VAL A 744 -2.38 -44.29 -22.28
C VAL A 744 -1.55 -44.95 -23.39
N GLU A 745 -0.46 -44.30 -23.81
CA GLU A 745 0.46 -44.73 -24.87
C GLU A 745 1.90 -44.81 -24.32
N GLY A 746 2.73 -45.73 -24.83
CA GLY A 746 4.17 -45.81 -24.50
C GLY A 746 4.52 -46.53 -23.20
N ARG A 747 3.69 -47.48 -22.74
CA ARG A 747 3.92 -48.19 -21.46
C ARG A 747 5.14 -49.10 -21.49
N GLU A 748 5.49 -49.59 -22.67
CA GLU A 748 6.68 -50.37 -22.98
C GLU A 748 7.99 -49.64 -22.61
N ASN A 749 7.97 -48.31 -22.58
CA ASN A 749 9.14 -47.48 -22.25
C ASN A 749 9.52 -47.51 -20.75
N LEU A 750 8.74 -48.18 -19.89
CA LEU A 750 8.95 -48.25 -18.43
C LEU A 750 9.61 -49.55 -17.94
N ALA A 751 10.10 -50.40 -18.84
CA ALA A 751 10.58 -51.75 -18.56
C ALA A 751 11.97 -51.85 -17.88
N GLY A 752 12.57 -50.73 -17.45
CA GLY A 752 13.90 -50.72 -16.82
C GLY A 752 13.95 -51.41 -15.45
N GLU A 753 15.04 -52.12 -15.18
CA GLU A 753 15.28 -52.82 -13.91
C GLU A 753 15.87 -51.91 -12.80
N GLY A 754 16.37 -50.72 -13.13
CA GLY A 754 16.98 -49.76 -12.19
C GLY A 754 16.12 -48.54 -11.79
N PRO A 755 16.66 -47.63 -10.94
CA PRO A 755 16.01 -46.37 -10.59
C PRO A 755 16.01 -45.39 -11.77
N TYR A 756 14.94 -44.60 -11.89
CA TYR A 756 14.82 -43.53 -12.87
C TYR A 756 13.82 -42.48 -12.39
N ILE A 757 13.80 -41.33 -13.05
CA ILE A 757 12.88 -40.23 -12.73
C ILE A 757 11.78 -40.17 -13.79
N ILE A 758 10.51 -40.19 -13.35
CA ILE A 758 9.36 -39.90 -14.21
C ILE A 758 9.09 -38.41 -14.13
N CYS A 759 9.20 -37.73 -15.27
CA CYS A 759 9.11 -36.28 -15.39
C CYS A 759 7.84 -35.92 -16.17
N ALA A 760 6.87 -35.30 -15.52
CA ALA A 760 5.57 -35.03 -16.11
C ALA A 760 5.15 -33.57 -16.01
N ASN A 761 4.36 -33.08 -16.98
CA ASN A 761 3.70 -31.79 -16.85
C ASN A 761 2.54 -31.84 -15.83
N HIS A 762 2.18 -30.70 -15.25
CA HIS A 762 1.22 -30.61 -14.16
C HIS A 762 0.09 -29.61 -14.45
N GLN A 763 -1.11 -30.13 -14.68
CA GLN A 763 -2.31 -29.38 -15.07
C GLN A 763 -3.43 -29.41 -14.00
N SER A 764 -3.47 -30.43 -13.14
CA SER A 764 -4.55 -30.58 -12.14
C SER A 764 -4.12 -31.42 -10.94
N TYR A 765 -4.81 -31.25 -9.79
CA TYR A 765 -4.60 -32.06 -8.59
C TYR A 765 -4.86 -33.57 -8.80
N LEU A 766 -5.46 -33.97 -9.92
CA LEU A 766 -5.66 -35.38 -10.28
C LEU A 766 -4.38 -36.05 -10.77
N ASP A 767 -3.41 -35.29 -11.29
CA ASP A 767 -2.34 -35.81 -12.13
C ASP A 767 -1.49 -36.89 -11.46
N GLY A 768 -1.20 -36.74 -10.16
CA GLY A 768 -0.44 -37.75 -9.41
C GLY A 768 -1.17 -39.11 -9.33
N VAL A 769 -2.45 -39.10 -8.96
CA VAL A 769 -3.27 -40.33 -8.89
C VAL A 769 -3.58 -40.87 -10.29
N LEU A 770 -3.79 -39.98 -11.25
CA LEU A 770 -4.00 -40.28 -12.65
C LEU A 770 -2.80 -41.05 -13.22
N LEU A 771 -1.59 -40.55 -13.04
CA LEU A 771 -0.36 -41.23 -13.45
C LEU A 771 -0.18 -42.55 -12.70
N ALA A 772 -0.29 -42.57 -11.38
CA ALA A 772 -0.15 -43.81 -10.59
C ALA A 772 -1.11 -44.91 -11.06
N SER A 773 -2.36 -44.56 -11.43
CA SER A 773 -3.35 -45.50 -11.98
C SER A 773 -3.08 -45.92 -13.45
N ALA A 774 -2.24 -45.16 -14.15
CA ALA A 774 -1.87 -45.37 -15.54
C ALA A 774 -0.57 -46.17 -15.71
N LEU A 775 0.22 -46.34 -14.65
CA LEU A 775 1.50 -47.05 -14.67
C LEU A 775 1.34 -48.57 -14.44
N PRO A 776 2.29 -49.41 -14.90
CA PRO A 776 2.31 -50.83 -14.60
C PRO A 776 2.49 -51.14 -13.10
N PRO A 777 1.92 -52.24 -12.56
CA PRO A 777 2.03 -52.56 -11.13
C PRO A 777 3.45 -52.67 -10.58
N PHE A 778 4.40 -53.16 -11.39
CA PHE A 778 5.81 -53.27 -11.00
C PHE A 778 6.53 -51.91 -10.88
N VAL A 779 6.04 -50.88 -11.59
CA VAL A 779 6.52 -49.49 -11.47
C VAL A 779 5.93 -48.84 -10.23
N VAL A 780 4.60 -48.97 -10.05
CA VAL A 780 3.87 -48.38 -8.91
C VAL A 780 4.42 -48.85 -7.56
N ARG A 781 4.83 -50.11 -7.44
CA ARG A 781 5.46 -50.63 -6.20
C ARG A 781 6.75 -49.90 -5.83
N ARG A 782 7.50 -49.41 -6.82
CA ARG A 782 8.76 -48.69 -6.64
C ARG A 782 8.59 -47.17 -6.67
N LEU A 783 7.41 -46.69 -7.05
CA LEU A 783 7.10 -45.27 -7.20
C LEU A 783 6.98 -44.55 -5.85
N PHE A 784 7.57 -43.36 -5.75
CA PHE A 784 7.28 -42.38 -4.71
C PHE A 784 7.23 -40.97 -5.31
N SER A 785 6.55 -40.06 -4.62
CA SER A 785 6.48 -38.64 -4.99
C SER A 785 6.55 -37.77 -3.74
N LEU A 786 6.99 -36.52 -3.88
CA LEU A 786 6.95 -35.54 -2.80
C LEU A 786 5.64 -34.75 -2.88
N GLY A 787 5.03 -34.42 -1.73
CA GLY A 787 3.77 -33.69 -1.72
C GLY A 787 3.58 -32.74 -0.54
N TRP A 788 2.78 -31.70 -0.78
CA TRP A 788 2.53 -30.58 0.12
C TRP A 788 1.92 -31.01 1.47
N THR A 789 2.67 -30.78 2.55
CA THR A 789 2.37 -31.25 3.92
C THR A 789 0.98 -30.88 4.47
N PRO A 790 0.47 -29.64 4.31
CA PRO A 790 -0.83 -29.23 4.87
C PRO A 790 -2.04 -30.00 4.32
N TRP A 791 -1.91 -30.62 3.13
CA TRP A 791 -3.00 -31.37 2.51
C TRP A 791 -3.16 -32.77 3.11
N PHE A 792 -2.11 -33.33 3.70
CA PHE A 792 -2.04 -34.73 4.17
C PHE A 792 -2.08 -34.89 5.70
N ASP A 793 -2.25 -33.80 6.46
CA ASP A 793 -2.08 -33.82 7.92
C ASP A 793 -3.22 -34.49 8.72
N ARG A 794 -4.45 -34.62 8.20
CA ARG A 794 -5.60 -35.14 8.97
C ARG A 794 -6.55 -36.07 8.19
N GLY A 795 -7.01 -37.13 8.87
CA GLY A 795 -8.14 -37.98 8.44
C GLY A 795 -7.91 -38.83 7.17
N LEU A 796 -8.97 -38.95 6.34
CA LEU A 796 -8.98 -39.69 5.06
C LEU A 796 -7.87 -39.25 4.09
N LYS A 797 -7.43 -37.99 4.14
CA LYS A 797 -6.38 -37.46 3.26
C LYS A 797 -5.01 -38.06 3.55
N LYS A 798 -4.68 -38.31 4.83
CA LYS A 798 -3.47 -39.02 5.24
C LYS A 798 -3.43 -40.46 4.72
N VAL A 799 -4.59 -41.13 4.71
CA VAL A 799 -4.76 -42.48 4.16
C VAL A 799 -4.59 -42.47 2.64
N LEU A 800 -5.18 -41.49 1.94
CA LEU A 800 -5.02 -41.31 0.49
C LEU A 800 -3.57 -41.03 0.08
N GLY A 801 -2.84 -40.20 0.83
CA GLY A 801 -1.42 -39.94 0.60
C GLY A 801 -0.55 -41.19 0.73
N ARG A 802 -0.85 -42.04 1.72
CA ARG A 802 -0.19 -43.35 1.88
C ARG A 802 -0.52 -44.31 0.74
N LEU A 803 -1.77 -44.35 0.29
CA LEU A 803 -2.18 -45.17 -0.87
C LEU A 803 -1.54 -44.70 -2.18
N ALA A 804 -1.16 -43.42 -2.27
CA ALA A 804 -0.50 -42.82 -3.43
C ALA A 804 1.04 -42.74 -3.33
N ASN A 805 1.66 -43.29 -2.28
CA ASN A 805 3.11 -43.22 -2.02
C ASN A 805 3.68 -41.78 -2.05
N VAL A 806 2.96 -40.85 -1.42
CA VAL A 806 3.40 -39.46 -1.27
C VAL A 806 4.18 -39.32 0.03
N VAL A 807 5.42 -38.84 -0.06
CA VAL A 807 6.24 -38.43 1.08
C VAL A 807 5.88 -36.98 1.43
N PRO A 808 5.40 -36.71 2.66
CA PRO A 808 4.89 -35.38 3.06
C PRO A 808 6.04 -34.42 3.39
N ILE A 809 6.68 -33.90 2.36
CA ILE A 809 7.69 -32.84 2.46
C ILE A 809 7.31 -31.80 1.43
N ASP A 810 7.15 -30.56 1.86
CA ASP A 810 6.88 -29.44 0.98
C ASP A 810 8.20 -28.97 0.33
N PRO A 811 8.39 -29.19 -0.99
CA PRO A 811 9.63 -28.86 -1.67
C PRO A 811 9.84 -27.36 -1.86
N ASP A 812 8.81 -26.52 -1.73
CA ASP A 812 8.95 -25.06 -1.84
C ASP A 812 9.42 -24.43 -0.52
N THR A 813 9.12 -25.06 0.62
CA THR A 813 9.56 -24.60 1.96
C THR A 813 10.80 -25.33 2.46
N ASN A 814 10.95 -26.62 2.15
CA ASN A 814 12.03 -27.50 2.63
C ASN A 814 12.82 -28.14 1.47
N LEU A 815 13.31 -27.32 0.55
CA LEU A 815 13.96 -27.76 -0.70
C LEU A 815 15.16 -28.71 -0.46
N LEU A 816 16.03 -28.42 0.51
CA LEU A 816 17.20 -29.27 0.81
C LEU A 816 16.77 -30.68 1.27
N GLN A 817 15.83 -30.76 2.20
CA GLN A 817 15.31 -32.03 2.71
C GLN A 817 14.60 -32.83 1.61
N ALA A 818 13.79 -32.15 0.78
CA ALA A 818 13.16 -32.74 -0.39
C ALA A 818 14.19 -33.36 -1.36
N MET A 819 15.30 -32.65 -1.62
CA MET A 819 16.38 -33.14 -2.48
C MET A 819 17.11 -34.34 -1.87
N LYS A 820 17.45 -34.30 -0.56
CA LYS A 820 18.12 -35.42 0.14
C LYS A 820 17.24 -36.67 0.17
N VAL A 821 15.97 -36.55 0.53
CA VAL A 821 15.03 -37.68 0.56
C VAL A 821 14.80 -38.27 -0.83
N SER A 822 14.74 -37.42 -1.86
CA SER A 822 14.66 -37.88 -3.26
C SER A 822 15.89 -38.69 -3.66
N ALA A 823 17.09 -38.18 -3.36
CA ALA A 823 18.33 -38.89 -3.65
C ALA A 823 18.45 -40.22 -2.88
N ALA A 824 18.08 -40.24 -1.60
CA ALA A 824 18.08 -41.44 -0.79
C ALA A 824 17.14 -42.53 -1.35
N GLY A 825 15.93 -42.15 -1.75
CA GLY A 825 14.97 -43.07 -2.38
C GLY A 825 15.48 -43.63 -3.71
N LEU A 826 16.05 -42.77 -4.56
CA LEU A 826 16.63 -43.17 -5.85
C LEU A 826 17.83 -44.12 -5.68
N LYS A 827 18.73 -43.86 -4.72
CA LYS A 827 19.85 -44.76 -4.38
C LYS A 827 19.38 -46.15 -3.89
N GLN A 828 18.19 -46.24 -3.28
CA GLN A 828 17.56 -47.51 -2.87
C GLN A 828 16.82 -48.23 -4.03
N GLY A 829 16.96 -47.78 -5.27
CA GLY A 829 16.32 -48.39 -6.43
C GLY A 829 14.83 -48.05 -6.59
N ARG A 830 14.34 -46.99 -5.93
CA ARG A 830 12.98 -46.48 -6.11
C ARG A 830 12.88 -45.58 -7.35
N ILE A 831 11.65 -45.27 -7.77
CA ILE A 831 11.34 -44.42 -8.93
C ILE A 831 10.68 -43.15 -8.42
N LEU A 832 11.26 -41.99 -8.77
CA LEU A 832 10.73 -40.69 -8.37
C LEU A 832 9.76 -40.17 -9.43
N LEU A 833 8.53 -39.86 -9.05
CA LEU A 833 7.62 -39.05 -9.86
C LEU A 833 7.76 -37.58 -9.47
N VAL A 834 8.13 -36.73 -10.43
CA VAL A 834 8.29 -35.30 -10.24
C VAL A 834 7.54 -34.49 -11.29
N PHE A 835 6.95 -33.39 -10.84
CA PHE A 835 6.34 -32.36 -11.66
C PHE A 835 7.25 -31.13 -11.63
N PRO A 836 8.24 -31.04 -12.53
CA PRO A 836 9.31 -30.03 -12.44
C PRO A 836 8.82 -28.60 -12.71
N GLU A 837 7.58 -28.39 -13.14
CA GLU A 837 6.95 -27.05 -13.20
C GLU A 837 6.85 -26.41 -11.81
N GLY A 838 6.84 -27.23 -10.73
CA GLY A 838 6.76 -26.75 -9.35
C GLY A 838 5.40 -26.17 -8.94
N GLY A 839 4.45 -26.05 -9.87
CA GLY A 839 3.10 -25.60 -9.64
C GLY A 839 2.13 -26.14 -10.70
N LEU A 840 0.85 -25.85 -10.54
CA LEU A 840 -0.19 -26.21 -11.51
C LEU A 840 -0.23 -25.21 -12.67
N SER A 841 -0.26 -25.71 -13.90
CA SER A 841 -0.49 -24.92 -15.10
C SER A 841 -1.89 -24.27 -15.09
N ARG A 842 -1.94 -22.95 -15.32
CA ARG A 842 -3.17 -22.14 -15.24
C ARG A 842 -3.97 -22.14 -16.56
N ASP A 843 -3.29 -22.24 -17.69
CA ASP A 843 -3.86 -22.18 -19.04
C ASP A 843 -3.68 -23.49 -19.82
N GLY A 844 -3.07 -24.50 -19.19
CA GLY A 844 -2.78 -25.80 -19.79
C GLY A 844 -1.52 -25.79 -20.67
N ARG A 845 -0.78 -24.68 -20.73
CA ARG A 845 0.54 -24.62 -21.38
C ARG A 845 1.62 -25.13 -20.43
N LEU A 846 2.66 -25.70 -21.01
CA LEU A 846 3.82 -26.21 -20.29
C LEU A 846 4.62 -25.06 -19.67
N GLN A 847 4.76 -25.04 -18.35
CA GLN A 847 5.59 -24.05 -17.65
C GLN A 847 7.09 -24.40 -17.76
N PRO A 848 7.99 -23.41 -17.56
CA PRO A 848 9.42 -23.67 -17.43
C PRO A 848 9.74 -24.65 -16.30
N PHE A 849 10.62 -25.62 -16.57
CA PHE A 849 11.02 -26.61 -15.57
C PHE A 849 12.05 -26.04 -14.60
N LYS A 850 11.82 -26.24 -13.30
CA LYS A 850 12.80 -25.98 -12.22
C LYS A 850 13.98 -26.96 -12.35
N LYS A 851 15.18 -26.54 -11.91
CA LYS A 851 16.44 -27.31 -12.07
C LYS A 851 16.55 -28.55 -11.15
N GLY A 852 15.74 -28.68 -10.10
CA GLY A 852 15.91 -29.73 -9.07
C GLY A 852 15.91 -31.16 -9.61
N ALA A 853 14.96 -31.51 -10.50
CA ALA A 853 14.92 -32.83 -11.13
C ALA A 853 16.14 -33.09 -12.03
N ALA A 854 16.66 -32.04 -12.68
CA ALA A 854 17.85 -32.11 -13.52
C ALA A 854 19.12 -32.35 -12.69
N ILE A 855 19.25 -31.68 -11.54
CA ILE A 855 20.36 -31.91 -10.60
C ILE A 855 20.37 -33.37 -10.14
N LEU A 856 19.22 -33.91 -9.70
CA LEU A 856 19.12 -35.32 -9.29
C LEU A 856 19.50 -36.29 -10.41
N ALA A 857 19.04 -36.03 -11.64
CA ALA A 857 19.32 -36.88 -12.78
C ALA A 857 20.81 -36.86 -13.20
N CYS A 858 21.42 -35.67 -13.22
CA CYS A 858 22.84 -35.51 -13.58
C CYS A 858 23.77 -36.11 -12.51
N GLU A 859 23.56 -35.77 -11.23
CA GLU A 859 24.48 -36.18 -10.16
C GLU A 859 24.40 -37.67 -9.83
N LEU A 860 23.21 -38.27 -9.95
CA LEU A 860 23.02 -39.71 -9.73
C LEU A 860 23.14 -40.53 -11.03
N SER A 861 23.43 -39.89 -12.16
CA SER A 861 23.54 -40.53 -13.49
C SER A 861 22.31 -41.39 -13.84
N LEU A 862 21.12 -40.82 -13.68
CA LEU A 862 19.84 -41.51 -13.85
C LEU A 862 19.18 -41.22 -15.19
N ASP A 863 18.43 -42.22 -15.67
CA ASP A 863 17.53 -42.04 -16.81
C ASP A 863 16.30 -41.21 -16.39
N VAL A 864 15.81 -40.41 -17.33
CA VAL A 864 14.57 -39.64 -17.19
C VAL A 864 13.56 -40.11 -18.23
N VAL A 865 12.35 -40.41 -17.76
CA VAL A 865 11.22 -40.80 -18.61
C VAL A 865 10.26 -39.61 -18.71
N PRO A 866 10.18 -38.94 -19.88
CA PRO A 866 9.29 -37.81 -20.07
C PRO A 866 7.85 -38.30 -20.26
N VAL A 867 6.90 -37.64 -19.62
CA VAL A 867 5.47 -37.99 -19.68
C VAL A 867 4.65 -36.73 -19.94
N SER A 868 3.73 -36.81 -20.91
CA SER A 868 2.74 -35.77 -21.14
C SER A 868 1.36 -36.17 -20.65
N ILE A 869 0.66 -35.21 -20.05
CA ILE A 869 -0.72 -35.28 -19.60
C ILE A 869 -1.47 -34.16 -20.34
N ASP A 870 -2.42 -34.52 -21.21
CA ASP A 870 -3.31 -33.57 -21.88
C ASP A 870 -4.75 -33.78 -21.40
N GLY A 871 -5.38 -32.69 -20.94
CA GLY A 871 -6.82 -32.61 -20.71
C GLY A 871 -7.26 -32.70 -19.26
N SER A 872 -6.33 -32.86 -18.31
CA SER A 872 -6.68 -32.92 -16.88
C SER A 872 -7.11 -31.56 -16.31
N LEU A 873 -6.64 -30.43 -16.87
CA LEU A 873 -7.15 -29.09 -16.52
C LEU A 873 -8.63 -28.92 -16.87
N ARG A 874 -9.07 -29.45 -18.03
CA ARG A 874 -10.49 -29.43 -18.45
C ARG A 874 -11.35 -30.30 -17.54
N ALA A 875 -10.77 -31.40 -17.03
CA ALA A 875 -11.45 -32.33 -16.14
C ALA A 875 -11.67 -31.72 -14.74
N TRP A 876 -10.70 -30.97 -14.22
CA TRP A 876 -10.83 -30.29 -12.93
C TRP A 876 -10.06 -28.95 -12.87
N PRO A 877 -10.72 -27.83 -13.25
CA PRO A 877 -10.16 -26.49 -13.08
C PRO A 877 -10.00 -26.12 -11.59
N LYS A 878 -9.02 -25.25 -11.28
CA LYS A 878 -8.67 -24.84 -9.91
C LYS A 878 -9.85 -24.30 -9.08
N ASP A 879 -10.81 -23.64 -9.73
CA ASP A 879 -11.98 -23.03 -9.08
C ASP A 879 -13.25 -23.92 -9.10
N ALA A 880 -13.17 -25.11 -9.68
CA ALA A 880 -14.33 -25.98 -9.85
C ALA A 880 -14.56 -26.87 -8.63
N ARG A 881 -15.77 -26.83 -8.07
CA ARG A 881 -16.18 -27.70 -6.94
C ARG A 881 -16.37 -29.17 -7.32
N PHE A 882 -16.54 -29.49 -8.60
CA PHE A 882 -16.84 -30.84 -9.09
C PHE A 882 -16.03 -31.19 -10.34
N LEU A 883 -15.78 -32.48 -10.54
CA LEU A 883 -15.15 -33.04 -11.73
C LEU A 883 -16.07 -32.95 -12.95
N ARG A 884 -15.50 -32.64 -14.12
CA ARG A 884 -16.24 -32.53 -15.39
C ARG A 884 -15.75 -33.59 -16.39
N PRO A 885 -16.63 -34.27 -17.14
CA PRO A 885 -16.21 -35.18 -18.19
C PRO A 885 -15.29 -34.49 -19.21
N ALA A 886 -14.12 -35.05 -19.47
CA ALA A 886 -13.12 -34.49 -20.39
C ALA A 886 -12.23 -35.62 -20.92
N ARG A 887 -11.75 -35.54 -22.17
CA ARG A 887 -10.81 -36.55 -22.69
C ARG A 887 -9.42 -36.31 -22.11
N ILE A 888 -8.86 -37.32 -21.45
CA ILE A 888 -7.49 -37.30 -20.92
C ILE A 888 -6.61 -38.27 -21.70
N ARG A 889 -5.43 -37.80 -22.14
CA ARG A 889 -4.41 -38.62 -22.81
C ARG A 889 -3.10 -38.53 -22.05
N ILE A 890 -2.48 -39.69 -21.84
CA ILE A 890 -1.14 -39.82 -21.24
C ILE A 890 -0.22 -40.46 -22.28
N ARG A 891 0.91 -39.82 -22.57
CA ARG A 891 1.95 -40.40 -23.42
C ARG A 891 3.26 -40.47 -22.67
N ILE A 892 3.87 -41.63 -22.70
CA ILE A 892 5.11 -41.94 -22.01
C ILE A 892 6.20 -42.07 -23.07
N GLY A 893 7.16 -41.13 -23.07
CA GLY A 893 8.26 -41.11 -24.02
C GLY A 893 9.35 -42.14 -23.69
N ARG A 894 10.39 -42.19 -24.53
CA ARG A 894 11.53 -43.08 -24.32
C ARG A 894 12.42 -42.53 -23.19
N PRO A 895 13.02 -43.39 -22.35
CA PRO A 895 14.01 -42.95 -21.37
C PRO A 895 15.20 -42.30 -22.06
N PHE A 896 15.74 -41.23 -21.48
CA PHE A 896 16.97 -40.59 -21.95
C PHE A 896 17.80 -40.09 -20.77
N ARG A 897 19.10 -39.92 -20.99
CA ARG A 897 20.01 -39.36 -19.99
C ARG A 897 20.27 -37.88 -20.25
N PRO A 898 19.80 -36.99 -19.35
CA PRO A 898 19.99 -35.55 -19.51
C PRO A 898 21.46 -35.13 -19.31
N GLY A 899 22.21 -35.82 -18.44
CA GLY A 899 23.56 -35.44 -18.03
C GLY A 899 24.71 -35.88 -18.94
N GLU A 900 24.49 -36.76 -19.93
CA GLU A 900 25.57 -37.26 -20.80
C GLU A 900 26.14 -36.19 -21.77
N ALA A 901 25.43 -35.07 -21.97
CA ALA A 901 25.79 -34.06 -22.97
C ALA A 901 26.43 -32.77 -22.41
N TYR A 902 26.46 -32.56 -21.08
CA TYR A 902 26.81 -31.27 -20.49
C TYR A 902 27.67 -31.44 -19.23
N ARG A 903 28.67 -30.56 -18.99
CA ARG A 903 29.53 -30.53 -17.79
C ARG A 903 29.52 -29.14 -17.15
N GLY A 904 29.48 -29.03 -15.82
CA GLY A 904 29.48 -27.76 -15.05
C GLY A 904 28.10 -27.31 -14.58
N GLU A 905 27.98 -26.21 -13.82
CA GLU A 905 26.69 -25.73 -13.28
C GLU A 905 25.67 -25.30 -14.34
N GLU A 906 26.14 -24.75 -15.47
CA GLU A 906 25.27 -24.46 -16.64
C GLU A 906 24.61 -25.73 -17.20
N ALA A 907 25.16 -26.92 -16.92
CA ALA A 907 24.62 -28.20 -17.34
C ALA A 907 23.24 -28.47 -16.75
N TYR A 908 22.94 -28.04 -15.52
CA TYR A 908 21.64 -28.30 -14.90
C TYR A 908 20.51 -27.52 -15.58
N GLY A 909 20.79 -26.27 -15.98
CA GLY A 909 19.85 -25.44 -16.73
C GLY A 909 19.55 -26.02 -18.12
N LEU A 910 20.59 -26.47 -18.82
CA LEU A 910 20.46 -27.11 -20.13
C LEU A 910 19.74 -28.46 -20.04
N ALA A 911 20.06 -29.27 -19.03
CA ALA A 911 19.37 -30.52 -18.73
C ALA A 911 17.88 -30.32 -18.43
N ALA A 912 17.52 -29.31 -17.62
CA ALA A 912 16.12 -28.97 -17.35
C ALA A 912 15.36 -28.53 -18.61
N ARG A 913 15.99 -27.72 -19.48
CA ARG A 913 15.42 -27.34 -20.79
C ARG A 913 15.22 -28.55 -21.70
N ARG A 914 16.17 -29.48 -21.74
CA ARG A 914 16.05 -30.73 -22.50
C ARG A 914 14.88 -31.58 -22.00
N MET A 915 14.72 -31.73 -20.68
CA MET A 915 13.54 -32.41 -20.11
C MET A 915 12.23 -31.76 -20.51
N GLN A 916 12.19 -30.42 -20.46
CA GLN A 916 11.01 -29.66 -20.88
C GLN A 916 10.71 -29.87 -22.36
N GLU A 917 11.73 -29.89 -23.21
CA GLU A 917 11.58 -30.11 -24.66
C GLU A 917 10.99 -31.48 -24.98
N GLU A 918 11.47 -32.54 -24.32
CA GLU A 918 10.97 -33.90 -24.51
C GLU A 918 9.49 -34.02 -24.09
N VAL A 919 9.10 -33.39 -22.98
CA VAL A 919 7.68 -33.34 -22.56
C VAL A 919 6.84 -32.50 -23.54
N ARG A 920 7.40 -31.39 -24.05
CA ARG A 920 6.75 -30.54 -25.07
C ARG A 920 6.51 -31.31 -26.36
N GLN A 921 7.49 -32.06 -26.86
CA GLN A 921 7.34 -32.87 -28.07
C GLN A 921 6.22 -33.92 -27.92
N LEU A 922 6.08 -34.52 -26.75
CA LEU A 922 4.98 -35.46 -26.48
C LEU A 922 3.59 -34.78 -26.47
N LEU A 923 3.51 -33.53 -26.01
CA LEU A 923 2.29 -32.69 -26.05
C LEU A 923 1.98 -32.23 -27.49
N ASP A 924 3.01 -31.85 -28.24
CA ASP A 924 2.93 -31.29 -29.60
C ASP A 924 2.82 -32.34 -30.70
N ALA A 925 3.00 -33.63 -30.39
CA ALA A 925 2.58 -34.78 -31.22
C ALA A 925 1.02 -34.86 -31.36
N ARG A 926 0.36 -33.70 -31.36
CA ARG A 926 -1.05 -33.38 -31.53
C ARG A 926 -1.49 -33.37 -32.99
N ALA A 927 -0.59 -33.55 -33.96
CA ALA A 927 -0.85 -33.24 -35.37
C ALA A 927 -0.56 -34.37 -36.37
N SER A 928 -0.86 -35.62 -36.01
CA SER A 928 -0.92 -36.74 -36.97
C SER A 928 -2.02 -37.71 -36.59
#